data_AF-A0AA36JD57-F1
#
_entry.id   AF-A0AA36JD57-F1
#
_cell.length_a   1.000
_cell.length_b   1.000
_cell.length_c   1.000
_cell.angle_alpha   90.00
_cell.angle_beta   90.00
_cell.angle_gamma   90.00
#
_symmetry.space_group_name_H-M   'P 1'
#
loop_
_entity.id
_entity.type
_entity.pdbx_description
1 polymer ?
#
loop_
_entity_poly.entity_id
_entity_poly.type
_entity_poly.pdbx_seq_one_letter_code
_entity_poly.pdbx_strand_id
1 'polypeptide(L)'
;MIDTTVDCKNKVPREPWNYPSSPLEFRAMSAALKGADIVTWLACLGAASANGFFRSWSARQVRISTFQITETMKDLKWRWREAWHLQDSMGRLSLQHDSVSITASLATLRRPGRWQLAWKMRHVSGANRISANALMSTCMAGGDWKPALAMMSGMVMNRIEPDGTSFNTVIGASAKSDEWQAAIHLLGHMGVESDVISHSAAISACAADGLWQLAFHLKQSIRAMAVKLNTIALNTCLDCCGKARNWEWTLDALKSMKTLTIEPTQESLSILLSATNAKAWTLAVDDIAQSEPDLHLLNCAIHSVAACWRLAYDKLVWMTRQRLSDKTSFSTAMTACEKAGEWTTSLALFNSVCYLHTSDHISLSTAMSAAESAAQWQPALVLLREVAQREEADEVHFGAVIGACHQVMKASQEPAAVSANGVASYGSPPDAFTGVAERGDKTVTRQHSGVSHASIMSVFTETMAEIKEAGPVLLASLCLVSALEGADMALLPAVFYALQRDLGLHLNDLATMTLIQGVTTAAVAPLWGIIADRGIMKRKNIIVMGCVLQGLVTMLLSVIDQMVGMTLLRALNGAMLASLRPVANGVIADVTSEQRRGKVFGVVQFCTNAGLMAGGLIGTPLSTKTVLGWQGWRVSFIGIGLLSVLVGVFAACTMTEPPRETSGAHAKERGALRQELKKLLSYFRMPTFCALIFQGWFGGIPWNAMSYSTLFYQVGGITDAKAAVLAAAGQASGAFGGILGGLIGDRLARWCPLHGRPFTAQISVMAGIPVAYLTFMVDPPEGEVAFFYYFALVTFLGLTATWCGVGVNLPILTEIVRPEGRATIMAWESALESTFAAILGNAMVGFLAENVFGYKLEESDHATSDPESRRALGKALTFTCFMPWIICWTAYSLLHFTYPRDLKRVKDEKMKEKKEARQQRKIEKAEEEASGKDILFLHSCHSSSQSLPCAVTHS
;
A
#
# COMPACT_ATOMS: atom_id res chain seq x y z
N MET A 1 57.74 41.47 12.66
CA MET A 1 58.00 40.63 13.86
C MET A 1 56.66 40.39 14.53
N ILE A 2 56.35 39.12 14.78
CA ILE A 2 55.41 38.52 15.76
C ILE A 2 54.33 39.47 16.33
N ASP A 3 53.05 39.21 16.06
CA ASP A 3 52.30 38.42 17.04
C ASP A 3 51.06 37.70 16.48
N THR A 4 50.92 36.48 16.96
CA THR A 4 49.88 35.49 16.68
C THR A 4 48.70 35.64 17.63
N THR A 5 47.51 35.27 17.16
CA THR A 5 46.25 34.93 17.87
C THR A 5 45.06 35.82 17.48
N VAL A 6 44.28 35.37 16.49
CA VAL A 6 42.84 35.70 16.42
C VAL A 6 42.05 34.46 16.01
N ASP A 7 41.12 34.10 16.89
CA ASP A 7 40.07 33.10 16.78
C ASP A 7 39.39 33.03 15.41
N CYS A 8 39.41 31.85 14.79
CA CYS A 8 38.62 31.53 13.59
C CYS A 8 37.29 30.85 13.95
N LYS A 9 36.53 31.45 14.88
CA LYS A 9 35.10 31.16 15.05
C LYS A 9 34.37 32.50 15.04
N ASN A 10 33.73 32.77 13.90
CA ASN A 10 32.84 33.89 13.58
C ASN A 10 33.46 34.95 12.66
N LYS A 11 32.73 35.20 11.57
CA LYS A 11 32.91 36.21 10.51
C LYS A 11 33.89 35.82 9.40
N VAL A 12 33.37 35.11 8.40
CA VAL A 12 33.86 35.30 7.02
C VAL A 12 33.15 36.55 6.48
N PRO A 13 33.84 37.64 6.15
CA PRO A 13 33.24 38.73 5.41
C PRO A 13 32.88 38.25 3.98
N ARG A 14 31.62 38.43 3.59
CA ARG A 14 31.18 38.27 2.19
C ARG A 14 31.61 39.50 1.41
N GLU A 15 32.86 39.56 0.98
CA GLU A 15 33.28 40.41 -0.13
C GLU A 15 34.01 39.57 -1.19
N PRO A 16 33.74 39.76 -2.48
CA PRO A 16 34.42 39.02 -3.54
C PRO A 16 35.86 39.54 -3.68
N TRP A 17 36.84 38.70 -3.37
CA TRP A 17 38.23 38.93 -3.75
C TRP A 17 38.33 38.95 -5.28
N ASN A 18 38.71 40.09 -5.86
CA ASN A 18 38.99 40.21 -7.29
C ASN A 18 40.17 39.30 -7.66
N TYR A 19 39.95 38.42 -8.64
CA TYR A 19 40.95 37.47 -9.12
C TYR A 19 42.00 38.16 -10.01
N PRO A 20 43.29 37.78 -9.92
CA PRO A 20 44.33 38.28 -10.82
C PRO A 20 44.11 37.73 -12.24
N SER A 21 43.97 38.62 -13.21
CA SER A 21 43.68 38.30 -14.62
C SER A 21 44.93 38.24 -15.50
N SER A 22 46.14 38.37 -14.93
CA SER A 22 47.40 38.43 -15.71
C SER A 22 48.40 37.28 -15.41
N PRO A 23 49.17 36.82 -16.41
CA PRO A 23 50.22 35.80 -16.22
C PRO A 23 51.39 36.24 -15.31
N LEU A 24 51.55 37.55 -15.12
CA LEU A 24 52.62 38.15 -14.31
C LEU A 24 52.30 38.06 -12.81
N GLU A 25 51.04 38.24 -12.41
CA GLU A 25 50.58 38.03 -11.03
C GLU A 25 50.74 36.57 -10.60
N PHE A 26 50.53 35.63 -11.52
CA PHE A 26 50.77 34.20 -11.29
C PHE A 26 52.27 33.87 -11.06
N ARG A 27 53.18 34.59 -11.72
CA ARG A 27 54.64 34.44 -11.52
C ARG A 27 55.10 34.96 -10.16
N ALA A 28 54.57 36.09 -9.72
CA ALA A 28 54.86 36.64 -8.39
C ALA A 28 54.34 35.70 -7.29
N MET A 29 53.16 35.11 -7.47
CA MET A 29 52.55 34.19 -6.53
C MET A 29 53.27 32.82 -6.48
N SER A 30 53.74 32.32 -7.62
CA SER A 30 54.57 31.10 -7.70
C SER A 30 55.93 31.24 -7.02
N ALA A 31 56.50 32.45 -6.97
CA ALA A 31 57.78 32.70 -6.31
C ALA A 31 57.62 32.77 -4.77
N ALA A 32 56.46 33.21 -4.28
CA ALA A 32 56.14 33.29 -2.85
C ALA A 32 55.85 31.92 -2.19
N LEU A 33 55.49 30.90 -2.97
CA LEU A 33 55.05 29.57 -2.48
C LEU A 33 56.18 28.54 -2.29
N LYS A 34 57.45 28.96 -2.26
CA LYS A 34 58.60 28.03 -2.10
C LYS A 34 58.80 27.46 -0.68
N GLY A 35 57.89 27.66 0.26
CA GLY A 35 58.12 27.19 1.63
C GLY A 35 56.93 27.10 2.58
N ALA A 36 55.69 27.31 2.14
CA ALA A 36 54.52 27.20 3.02
C ALA A 36 53.30 26.68 2.27
N ASP A 37 52.86 25.48 2.66
CA ASP A 37 51.48 24.98 2.63
C ASP A 37 50.66 25.12 1.33
N ILE A 38 51.12 24.40 0.30
CA ILE A 38 50.31 24.05 -0.89
C ILE A 38 49.00 23.32 -0.50
N VAL A 39 49.00 22.60 0.62
CA VAL A 39 47.88 21.80 1.14
C VAL A 39 46.72 22.70 1.60
N THR A 40 47.03 23.77 2.31
CA THR A 40 46.04 24.74 2.83
C THR A 40 45.47 25.60 1.71
N TRP A 41 46.26 25.82 0.64
CA TRP A 41 45.83 26.60 -0.53
C TRP A 41 44.89 25.80 -1.46
N LEU A 42 45.14 24.49 -1.65
CA LEU A 42 44.27 23.62 -2.44
C LEU A 42 42.90 23.37 -1.77
N ALA A 43 42.83 23.40 -0.43
CA ALA A 43 41.58 23.28 0.32
C ALA A 43 40.58 24.42 0.04
N CYS A 44 41.06 25.60 -0.39
CA CYS A 44 40.23 26.78 -0.67
C CYS A 44 39.71 26.87 -2.12
N LEU A 45 40.24 26.07 -3.06
CA LEU A 45 39.89 26.14 -4.47
C LEU A 45 38.72 25.19 -4.83
N GLY A 46 37.76 25.63 -5.64
CA GLY A 46 36.68 24.78 -6.15
C GLY A 46 37.13 23.73 -7.18
N ALA A 47 36.34 22.68 -7.40
CA ALA A 47 36.68 21.53 -8.24
C ALA A 47 37.14 21.86 -9.69
N ALA A 48 36.70 22.99 -10.27
CA ALA A 48 37.08 23.40 -11.62
C ALA A 48 38.52 23.96 -11.70
N SER A 49 39.02 24.62 -10.65
CA SER A 49 40.36 25.21 -10.64
C SER A 49 41.45 24.21 -10.25
N ALA A 50 41.13 23.21 -9.41
CA ALA A 50 42.04 22.10 -9.12
C ALA A 50 42.38 21.30 -10.41
N ASN A 51 41.38 21.03 -11.26
CA ASN A 51 41.58 20.34 -12.54
C ASN A 51 42.44 21.15 -13.54
N GLY A 52 42.27 22.47 -13.59
CA GLY A 52 43.09 23.36 -14.42
C GLY A 52 44.55 23.43 -13.93
N PHE A 53 44.75 23.47 -12.62
CA PHE A 53 46.06 23.47 -11.98
C PHE A 53 46.83 22.17 -12.25
N PHE A 54 46.21 20.99 -12.03
CA PHE A 54 46.87 19.71 -12.28
C PHE A 54 47.21 19.48 -13.76
N ARG A 55 46.35 19.92 -14.71
CA ARG A 55 46.66 19.88 -16.15
C ARG A 55 47.83 20.80 -16.52
N SER A 56 47.89 21.99 -15.94
CA SER A 56 49.03 22.91 -16.15
C SER A 56 50.33 22.38 -15.53
N TRP A 57 50.24 21.57 -14.47
CA TRP A 57 51.40 21.06 -13.76
C TRP A 57 51.94 19.77 -14.38
N SER A 58 51.06 18.89 -14.87
CA SER A 58 51.45 17.71 -15.67
C SER A 58 52.12 18.11 -16.98
N ALA A 59 51.70 19.23 -17.58
CA ALA A 59 52.35 19.83 -18.75
C ALA A 59 53.80 20.31 -18.48
N ARG A 60 54.22 20.42 -17.21
CA ARG A 60 55.55 20.92 -16.80
C ARG A 60 56.52 19.82 -16.33
N GLN A 61 56.24 18.54 -16.59
CA GLN A 61 57.13 17.39 -16.29
C GLN A 61 57.62 17.27 -14.83
N VAL A 62 56.82 17.69 -13.84
CA VAL A 62 57.16 17.42 -12.42
C VAL A 62 56.66 16.02 -12.05
N ARG A 63 57.56 15.11 -11.66
CA ARG A 63 57.20 13.75 -11.21
C ARG A 63 56.44 13.82 -9.88
N ILE A 64 55.16 13.47 -9.90
CA ILE A 64 54.33 13.30 -8.69
C ILE A 64 54.51 11.86 -8.18
N SER A 65 54.80 11.68 -6.90
CA SER A 65 54.86 10.33 -6.29
C SER A 65 53.48 9.85 -5.84
N THR A 66 53.24 8.54 -5.83
CA THR A 66 52.00 7.93 -5.31
C THR A 66 51.74 8.31 -3.84
N PHE A 67 52.81 8.55 -3.08
CA PHE A 67 52.77 9.02 -1.69
C PHE A 67 52.14 10.43 -1.56
N GLN A 68 52.55 11.40 -2.39
CA GLN A 68 52.01 12.77 -2.34
C GLN A 68 50.52 12.83 -2.70
N ILE A 69 50.09 12.00 -3.65
CA ILE A 69 48.66 11.87 -3.99
C ILE A 69 47.89 11.23 -2.84
N THR A 70 48.48 10.27 -2.14
CA THR A 70 47.85 9.59 -1.00
C THR A 70 47.69 10.52 0.22
N GLU A 71 48.68 11.38 0.51
CA GLU A 71 48.54 12.41 1.56
C GLU A 71 47.44 13.41 1.21
N THR A 72 47.45 13.95 -0.01
CA THR A 72 46.41 14.90 -0.44
C THR A 72 45.01 14.28 -0.41
N MET A 73 44.86 12.98 -0.71
CA MET A 73 43.59 12.26 -0.53
C MET A 73 43.14 12.13 0.92
N LYS A 74 44.08 11.99 1.89
CA LYS A 74 43.74 11.93 3.32
C LYS A 74 43.20 13.26 3.85
N ASP A 75 43.62 14.38 3.29
CA ASP A 75 43.16 15.72 3.67
C ASP A 75 41.81 16.08 3.03
N LEU A 76 41.45 15.44 1.91
CA LEU A 76 40.19 15.65 1.19
C LEU A 76 38.97 14.92 1.82
N LYS A 77 38.97 14.67 3.14
CA LYS A 77 37.92 13.93 3.89
C LYS A 77 36.49 14.37 3.59
N TRP A 78 36.27 15.65 3.24
CA TRP A 78 34.93 16.22 2.99
C TRP A 78 34.59 16.43 1.50
N ARG A 79 35.54 16.20 0.57
CA ARG A 79 35.42 16.54 -0.87
C ARG A 79 35.59 15.32 -1.79
N TRP A 80 34.67 14.37 -1.69
CA TRP A 80 34.71 13.09 -2.43
C TRP A 80 34.84 13.21 -3.97
N ARG A 81 34.26 14.25 -4.59
CA ARG A 81 34.33 14.44 -6.06
C ARG A 81 35.76 14.71 -6.51
N GLU A 82 36.50 15.46 -5.71
CA GLU A 82 37.89 15.81 -5.98
C GLU A 82 38.78 14.59 -5.77
N ALA A 83 38.56 13.81 -4.70
CA ALA A 83 39.22 12.53 -4.49
C ALA A 83 38.96 11.53 -5.65
N TRP A 84 37.73 11.45 -6.16
CA TRP A 84 37.38 10.63 -7.32
C TRP A 84 38.11 11.08 -8.59
N HIS A 85 38.16 12.38 -8.87
CA HIS A 85 38.88 12.91 -10.03
C HIS A 85 40.39 12.69 -9.93
N LEU A 86 40.97 12.80 -8.73
CA LEU A 86 42.37 12.47 -8.46
C LEU A 86 42.66 10.98 -8.73
N GLN A 87 41.77 10.09 -8.33
CA GLN A 87 41.89 8.65 -8.60
C GLN A 87 41.78 8.33 -10.10
N ASP A 88 40.81 8.90 -10.81
CA ASP A 88 40.67 8.73 -12.28
C ASP A 88 41.90 9.27 -13.03
N SER A 89 42.49 10.36 -12.52
CA SER A 89 43.72 10.95 -13.07
C SER A 89 44.95 10.06 -12.85
N MET A 90 45.04 9.32 -11.73
CA MET A 90 46.10 8.33 -11.52
C MET A 90 46.07 7.22 -12.57
N GLY A 91 44.87 6.73 -12.92
CA GLY A 91 44.69 5.73 -13.98
C GLY A 91 45.13 6.23 -15.35
N ARG A 92 44.83 7.49 -15.69
CA ARG A 92 45.27 8.13 -16.95
C ARG A 92 46.76 8.40 -17.02
N LEU A 93 47.42 8.54 -15.88
CA LEU A 93 48.86 8.77 -15.76
C LEU A 93 49.67 7.46 -15.65
N SER A 94 49.03 6.28 -15.76
CA SER A 94 49.67 4.96 -15.65
C SER A 94 50.47 4.77 -14.34
N LEU A 95 50.05 5.43 -13.26
CA LEU A 95 50.60 5.22 -11.92
C LEU A 95 49.97 3.96 -11.30
N GLN A 96 50.78 3.12 -10.63
CA GLN A 96 50.25 1.93 -9.96
C GLN A 96 49.36 2.33 -8.77
N HIS A 97 48.22 1.66 -8.67
CA HIS A 97 47.28 1.88 -7.57
C HIS A 97 47.74 1.09 -6.34
N ASP A 98 48.41 1.77 -5.41
CA ASP A 98 48.82 1.15 -4.14
C ASP A 98 47.61 0.94 -3.22
N SER A 99 47.63 -0.10 -2.38
CA SER A 99 46.54 -0.44 -1.43
C SER A 99 46.17 0.73 -0.52
N VAL A 100 47.14 1.58 -0.18
CA VAL A 100 46.95 2.78 0.66
C VAL A 100 46.16 3.88 -0.07
N SER A 101 46.40 4.07 -1.37
CA SER A 101 45.69 5.06 -2.20
C SER A 101 44.21 4.71 -2.38
N ILE A 102 43.92 3.43 -2.62
CA ILE A 102 42.57 2.88 -2.72
C ILE A 102 41.83 3.00 -1.38
N THR A 103 42.52 2.70 -0.26
CA THR A 103 41.94 2.81 1.08
C THR A 103 41.62 4.27 1.45
N ALA A 104 42.49 5.21 1.10
CA ALA A 104 42.25 6.64 1.31
C ALA A 104 41.04 7.13 0.49
N SER A 105 40.94 6.71 -0.78
CA SER A 105 39.78 7.01 -1.64
C SER A 105 38.48 6.45 -1.07
N LEU A 106 38.47 5.18 -0.66
CA LEU A 106 37.30 4.54 -0.04
C LEU A 106 36.91 5.22 1.29
N ALA A 107 37.86 5.71 2.07
CA ALA A 107 37.58 6.46 3.30
C ALA A 107 36.80 7.76 3.02
N THR A 108 37.06 8.45 1.92
CA THR A 108 36.28 9.65 1.51
C THR A 108 34.83 9.34 1.10
N LEU A 109 34.55 8.08 0.74
CA LEU A 109 33.23 7.61 0.30
C LEU A 109 32.38 6.99 1.43
N ARG A 110 32.86 7.03 2.69
CA ARG A 110 32.21 6.43 3.88
C ARG A 110 30.97 7.18 4.38
N ARG A 111 30.35 8.09 3.62
CA ARG A 111 29.11 8.79 4.03
C ARG A 111 27.85 8.05 3.51
N PRO A 112 26.71 8.15 4.22
CA PRO A 112 25.46 7.52 3.82
C PRO A 112 25.03 7.95 2.41
N GLY A 113 24.53 6.99 1.62
CA GLY A 113 24.05 7.21 0.25
C GLY A 113 25.11 7.20 -0.88
N ARG A 114 26.38 6.89 -0.59
CA ARG A 114 27.47 6.91 -1.61
C ARG A 114 28.18 5.57 -1.84
N TRP A 115 27.72 4.50 -1.21
CA TRP A 115 28.31 3.17 -1.32
C TRP A 115 28.31 2.62 -2.76
N GLN A 116 27.34 3.01 -3.59
CA GLN A 116 27.25 2.56 -4.99
C GLN A 116 28.45 3.00 -5.84
N LEU A 117 29.02 4.17 -5.56
CA LEU A 117 30.23 4.67 -6.23
C LEU A 117 31.46 3.88 -5.78
N ALA A 118 31.56 3.58 -4.48
CA ALA A 118 32.59 2.70 -3.95
C ALA A 118 32.50 1.29 -4.58
N TRP A 119 31.28 0.77 -4.75
CA TRP A 119 31.03 -0.54 -5.38
C TRP A 119 31.51 -0.64 -6.83
N LYS A 120 31.51 0.47 -7.58
CA LYS A 120 32.11 0.54 -8.93
C LYS A 120 33.63 0.44 -8.91
N MET A 121 34.29 0.86 -7.82
CA MET A 121 35.74 0.79 -7.67
C MET A 121 36.27 -0.61 -7.33
N ARG A 122 35.39 -1.62 -7.13
CA ARG A 122 35.77 -2.99 -6.78
C ARG A 122 36.73 -3.66 -7.79
N HIS A 123 36.64 -3.29 -9.06
CA HIS A 123 37.45 -3.85 -10.14
C HIS A 123 38.85 -3.23 -10.21
N VAL A 124 39.01 -2.02 -9.65
CA VAL A 124 40.28 -1.27 -9.63
C VAL A 124 41.07 -1.59 -8.36
N SER A 125 40.39 -1.95 -7.28
CA SER A 125 40.99 -2.42 -6.05
C SER A 125 41.49 -3.85 -6.22
N GLY A 126 42.79 -4.06 -6.45
CA GLY A 126 43.39 -5.39 -6.30
C GLY A 126 42.93 -6.04 -4.98
N ALA A 127 42.49 -7.29 -5.05
CA ALA A 127 41.82 -7.98 -3.96
C ALA A 127 42.81 -8.26 -2.81
N ASN A 128 42.88 -7.35 -1.84
CA ASN A 128 43.64 -7.49 -0.61
C ASN A 128 42.70 -7.27 0.59
N ARG A 129 43.00 -7.87 1.74
CA ARG A 129 42.15 -7.81 2.95
C ARG A 129 41.79 -6.37 3.37
N ILE A 130 42.75 -5.45 3.28
CA ILE A 130 42.58 -4.04 3.69
C ILE A 130 41.61 -3.29 2.77
N SER A 131 41.71 -3.48 1.45
CA SER A 131 40.82 -2.82 0.47
C SER A 131 39.40 -3.37 0.54
N ALA A 132 39.25 -4.68 0.78
CA ALA A 132 37.95 -5.31 0.99
C ALA A 132 37.26 -4.81 2.27
N ASN A 133 37.98 -4.72 3.41
CA ASN A 133 37.43 -4.20 4.67
C ASN A 133 37.06 -2.72 4.56
N ALA A 134 37.86 -1.91 3.87
CA ALA A 134 37.53 -0.52 3.61
C ALA A 134 36.24 -0.37 2.79
N LEU A 135 36.07 -1.19 1.74
CA LEU A 135 34.85 -1.23 0.92
C LEU A 135 33.63 -1.69 1.72
N MET A 136 33.76 -2.74 2.52
CA MET A 136 32.69 -3.21 3.42
C MET A 136 32.31 -2.14 4.44
N SER A 137 33.27 -1.38 4.98
CA SER A 137 33.00 -0.22 5.86
C SER A 137 32.21 0.90 5.16
N THR A 138 32.41 1.12 3.86
CA THR A 138 31.59 2.07 3.08
C THR A 138 30.16 1.58 2.88
N CYS A 139 29.98 0.26 2.69
CA CYS A 139 28.65 -0.37 2.61
C CYS A 139 27.91 -0.29 3.96
N MET A 140 28.62 -0.50 5.08
CA MET A 140 28.10 -0.29 6.43
C MET A 140 27.64 1.15 6.66
N ALA A 141 28.34 2.16 6.13
CA ALA A 141 27.87 3.54 6.22
C ALA A 141 26.65 3.82 5.31
N GLY A 142 26.52 3.07 4.21
CA GLY A 142 25.40 3.14 3.27
C GLY A 142 24.11 2.48 3.76
N GLY A 143 24.19 1.57 4.73
CA GLY A 143 23.03 0.83 5.25
C GLY A 143 22.60 -0.35 4.38
N ASP A 144 23.40 -0.77 3.39
CA ASP A 144 23.08 -1.91 2.52
C ASP A 144 23.98 -3.12 2.85
N TRP A 145 23.41 -4.19 3.41
CA TRP A 145 24.14 -5.37 3.85
C TRP A 145 24.46 -6.37 2.71
N LYS A 146 23.63 -6.45 1.68
CA LYS A 146 23.78 -7.42 0.57
C LYS A 146 25.09 -7.25 -0.21
N PRO A 147 25.51 -6.03 -0.60
CA PRO A 147 26.81 -5.82 -1.23
C PRO A 147 27.97 -6.17 -0.29
N ALA A 148 27.84 -5.89 1.02
CA ALA A 148 28.86 -6.24 2.00
C ALA A 148 29.02 -7.77 2.13
N LEU A 149 27.92 -8.52 2.15
CA LEU A 149 27.94 -9.98 2.18
C LEU A 149 28.47 -10.58 0.87
N ALA A 150 28.10 -9.99 -0.29
CA ALA A 150 28.65 -10.40 -1.58
C ALA A 150 30.17 -10.19 -1.64
N MET A 151 30.69 -9.08 -1.10
CA MET A 151 32.13 -8.84 -1.00
C MET A 151 32.82 -9.85 -0.09
N MET A 152 32.22 -10.16 1.06
CA MET A 152 32.73 -11.17 1.99
C MET A 152 32.78 -12.57 1.34
N SER A 153 31.75 -12.96 0.60
CA SER A 153 31.77 -14.21 -0.17
C SER A 153 32.85 -14.20 -1.27
N GLY A 154 33.08 -13.04 -1.91
CA GLY A 154 34.17 -12.84 -2.86
C GLY A 154 35.56 -12.93 -2.24
N MET A 155 35.75 -12.53 -0.97
CA MET A 155 37.01 -12.72 -0.25
C MET A 155 37.30 -14.21 -0.06
N VAL A 156 36.30 -15.00 0.35
CA VAL A 156 36.42 -16.45 0.50
C VAL A 156 36.75 -17.13 -0.83
N MET A 157 36.07 -16.75 -1.92
CA MET A 157 36.35 -17.28 -3.26
C MET A 157 37.77 -16.96 -3.75
N ASN A 158 38.31 -15.80 -3.35
CA ASN A 158 39.67 -15.37 -3.68
C ASN A 158 40.74 -15.87 -2.68
N ARG A 159 40.40 -16.82 -1.79
CA ARG A 159 41.28 -17.36 -0.74
C ARG A 159 41.84 -16.30 0.23
N ILE A 160 41.09 -15.23 0.48
CA ILE A 160 41.41 -14.21 1.48
C ILE A 160 40.55 -14.50 2.71
N GLU A 161 41.17 -14.89 3.82
CA GLU A 161 40.46 -15.21 5.05
C GLU A 161 39.82 -13.95 5.67
N PRO A 162 38.49 -13.93 5.89
CA PRO A 162 37.82 -12.86 6.62
C PRO A 162 38.25 -12.85 8.08
N ASP A 163 38.56 -11.67 8.61
CA ASP A 163 38.90 -11.46 10.01
C ASP A 163 37.70 -10.94 10.83
N GLY A 164 37.84 -10.83 12.16
CA GLY A 164 36.79 -10.28 13.02
C GLY A 164 36.30 -8.89 12.60
N THR A 165 37.16 -8.06 12.00
CA THR A 165 36.75 -6.74 11.48
C THR A 165 35.84 -6.86 10.26
N SER A 166 36.08 -7.85 9.40
CA SER A 166 35.25 -8.17 8.24
C SER A 166 33.83 -8.52 8.69
N PHE A 167 33.71 -9.48 9.62
CA PHE A 167 32.41 -9.87 10.19
C PHE A 167 31.70 -8.71 10.90
N ASN A 168 32.41 -7.93 11.72
CA ASN A 168 31.84 -6.78 12.43
C ASN A 168 31.26 -5.73 11.47
N THR A 169 31.91 -5.49 10.33
CA THR A 169 31.40 -4.53 9.34
C THR A 169 30.13 -5.01 8.64
N VAL A 170 30.01 -6.31 8.36
CA VAL A 170 28.79 -6.89 7.74
C VAL A 170 27.64 -6.97 8.74
N ILE A 171 27.92 -7.37 9.99
CA ILE A 171 26.94 -7.36 11.09
C ILE A 171 26.44 -5.93 11.33
N GLY A 172 27.35 -4.94 11.38
CA GLY A 172 27.00 -3.53 11.53
C GLY A 172 26.24 -2.94 10.35
N ALA A 173 26.48 -3.43 9.12
CA ALA A 173 25.69 -3.05 7.95
C ALA A 173 24.26 -3.59 8.04
N SER A 174 24.13 -4.86 8.47
CA SER A 174 22.84 -5.54 8.71
C SER A 174 22.04 -4.85 9.81
N ALA A 175 22.71 -4.38 10.87
CA ALA A 175 22.09 -3.62 11.96
C ALA A 175 21.48 -2.28 11.52
N LYS A 176 22.04 -1.65 10.49
CA LYS A 176 21.53 -0.38 9.93
C LYS A 176 20.46 -0.54 8.86
N SER A 177 20.26 -1.76 8.38
CA SER A 177 19.24 -2.11 7.39
C SER A 177 18.03 -2.79 8.03
N ASP A 178 17.97 -2.84 9.37
CA ASP A 178 16.91 -3.49 10.15
C ASP A 178 16.77 -4.99 9.83
N GLU A 179 17.87 -5.67 9.47
CA GLU A 179 17.88 -7.08 9.06
C GLU A 179 18.64 -7.93 10.10
N TRP A 180 18.01 -8.15 11.25
CA TRP A 180 18.62 -8.83 12.40
C TRP A 180 18.91 -10.33 12.15
N GLN A 181 18.14 -11.00 11.28
CA GLN A 181 18.32 -12.43 10.98
C GLN A 181 19.67 -12.68 10.32
N ALA A 182 20.05 -11.81 9.36
CA ALA A 182 21.35 -11.87 8.71
C ALA A 182 22.48 -11.63 9.71
N ALA A 183 22.31 -10.68 10.64
CA ALA A 183 23.28 -10.38 11.70
C ALA A 183 23.51 -11.58 12.64
N ILE A 184 22.45 -12.26 13.08
CA ILE A 184 22.54 -13.44 13.98
C ILE A 184 23.13 -14.65 13.25
N HIS A 185 22.69 -14.91 12.02
CA HIS A 185 23.22 -16.02 11.21
C HIS A 185 24.72 -15.86 10.94
N LEU A 186 25.17 -14.63 10.67
CA LEU A 186 26.60 -14.32 10.49
C LEU A 186 27.40 -14.46 11.79
N LEU A 187 26.83 -14.04 12.93
CA LEU A 187 27.46 -14.23 14.23
C LEU A 187 27.64 -15.72 14.56
N GLY A 188 26.67 -16.57 14.24
CA GLY A 188 26.75 -18.02 14.42
C GLY A 188 27.76 -18.72 13.49
N HIS A 189 28.08 -18.12 12.34
CA HIS A 189 29.08 -18.64 11.40
C HIS A 189 30.50 -18.12 11.64
N MET A 190 30.72 -17.29 12.66
CA MET A 190 32.07 -16.84 13.03
C MET A 190 32.85 -18.01 13.64
N GLY A 191 33.82 -18.55 12.89
CA GLY A 191 34.80 -19.53 13.40
C GLY A 191 35.99 -18.91 14.15
N VAL A 192 36.04 -17.58 14.24
CA VAL A 192 37.03 -16.79 14.98
C VAL A 192 36.41 -16.35 16.30
N GLU A 193 37.18 -16.30 17.40
CA GLU A 193 36.69 -15.83 18.71
C GLU A 193 35.91 -14.53 18.55
N SER A 194 34.60 -14.60 18.81
CA SER A 194 33.66 -13.51 18.61
C SER A 194 33.88 -12.42 19.67
N ASP A 195 34.26 -11.23 19.24
CA ASP A 195 34.54 -10.10 20.12
C ASP A 195 33.24 -9.46 20.70
N VAL A 196 33.42 -8.62 21.74
CA VAL A 196 32.35 -7.78 22.32
C VAL A 196 31.69 -6.90 21.26
N ILE A 197 32.46 -6.45 20.26
CA ILE A 197 31.98 -5.57 19.18
C ILE A 197 31.01 -6.33 18.27
N SER A 198 31.26 -7.62 17.98
CA SER A 198 30.41 -8.46 17.14
C SER A 198 29.03 -8.66 17.78
N HIS A 199 29.02 -8.96 19.07
CA HIS A 199 27.79 -9.15 19.83
C HIS A 199 27.03 -7.83 20.04
N SER A 200 27.73 -6.71 20.30
CA SER A 200 27.12 -5.39 20.44
C SER A 200 26.44 -4.94 19.14
N ALA A 201 27.06 -5.17 17.99
CA ALA A 201 26.46 -4.87 16.70
C ALA A 201 25.23 -5.75 16.40
N ALA A 202 25.25 -7.03 16.79
CA ALA A 202 24.10 -7.92 16.67
C ALA A 202 22.94 -7.53 17.62
N ILE A 203 23.26 -7.12 18.85
CA ILE A 203 22.28 -6.58 19.81
C ILE A 203 21.65 -5.29 19.25
N SER A 204 22.46 -4.39 18.68
CA SER A 204 21.95 -3.18 18.02
C SER A 204 21.02 -3.47 16.85
N ALA A 205 21.25 -4.54 16.08
CA ALA A 205 20.34 -4.98 15.03
C ALA A 205 18.98 -5.45 15.61
N CYS A 206 19.03 -6.19 16.71
CA CYS A 206 17.82 -6.63 17.43
C CYS A 206 17.05 -5.46 18.05
N ALA A 207 17.75 -4.37 18.39
CA ALA A 207 17.16 -3.14 18.96
C ALA A 207 16.21 -2.44 17.98
N ALA A 208 16.54 -2.43 16.68
CA ALA A 208 15.76 -1.73 15.67
C ALA A 208 14.35 -2.31 15.52
N ASP A 209 14.22 -3.64 15.64
CA ASP A 209 12.96 -4.38 15.47
C ASP A 209 12.23 -4.69 16.79
N GLY A 210 12.71 -4.17 17.93
CA GLY A 210 12.07 -4.36 19.23
C GLY A 210 12.13 -5.79 19.78
N LEU A 211 13.04 -6.63 19.27
CA LEU A 211 13.17 -8.05 19.63
C LEU A 211 14.07 -8.24 20.88
N TRP A 212 13.57 -7.79 22.03
CA TRP A 212 14.31 -7.80 23.31
C TRP A 212 14.72 -9.20 23.79
N GLN A 213 13.96 -10.25 23.46
CA GLN A 213 14.22 -11.63 23.89
C GLN A 213 15.53 -12.19 23.29
N LEU A 214 15.77 -11.92 22.01
CA LEU A 214 16.98 -12.35 21.31
C LEU A 214 18.21 -11.56 21.80
N ALA A 215 18.04 -10.26 22.03
CA ALA A 215 19.07 -9.43 22.65
C ALA A 215 19.47 -9.94 24.05
N PHE A 216 18.52 -10.47 24.82
CA PHE A 216 18.80 -11.08 26.13
C PHE A 216 19.55 -12.41 26.01
N HIS A 217 19.14 -13.28 25.09
CA HIS A 217 19.87 -14.53 24.83
C HIS A 217 21.33 -14.24 24.42
N LEU A 218 21.56 -13.20 23.61
CA LEU A 218 22.89 -12.71 23.24
C LEU A 218 23.64 -12.10 24.44
N LYS A 219 22.97 -11.39 25.35
CA LYS A 219 23.59 -10.90 26.61
C LYS A 219 24.05 -12.06 27.49
N GLN A 220 23.26 -13.13 27.57
CA GLN A 220 23.57 -14.32 28.37
C GLN A 220 24.73 -15.12 27.76
N SER A 221 24.82 -15.20 26.43
CA SER A 221 25.97 -15.82 25.75
C SER A 221 27.26 -15.04 25.99
N ILE A 222 27.24 -13.70 26.04
CA ILE A 222 28.42 -12.88 26.39
C ILE A 222 28.90 -13.17 27.82
N ARG A 223 27.97 -13.32 28.79
CA ARG A 223 28.30 -13.68 30.18
C ARG A 223 28.91 -15.07 30.29
N ALA A 224 28.41 -16.04 29.53
CA ALA A 224 28.93 -17.41 29.51
C ALA A 224 30.35 -17.52 28.94
N MET A 225 30.73 -16.59 28.05
CA MET A 225 32.05 -16.53 27.41
C MET A 225 33.11 -15.79 28.26
N ALA A 226 32.80 -15.42 29.52
CA ALA A 226 33.68 -14.68 30.43
C ALA A 226 34.25 -13.34 29.90
N VAL A 227 33.63 -12.77 28.86
CA VAL A 227 34.06 -11.49 28.29
C VAL A 227 33.45 -10.33 29.08
N LYS A 228 34.29 -9.40 29.57
CA LYS A 228 33.81 -8.23 30.32
C LYS A 228 32.90 -7.37 29.45
N LEU A 229 31.62 -7.27 29.83
CA LEU A 229 30.70 -6.31 29.20
C LEU A 229 31.23 -4.89 29.41
N ASN A 230 31.27 -4.11 28.33
CA ASN A 230 31.58 -2.69 28.38
C ASN A 230 30.29 -1.86 28.45
N THR A 231 30.43 -0.58 28.81
CA THR A 231 29.32 0.37 28.94
C THR A 231 28.47 0.46 27.65
N ILE A 232 29.10 0.35 26.48
CA ILE A 232 28.42 0.41 25.17
C ILE A 232 27.49 -0.79 24.95
N ALA A 233 27.91 -2.02 25.30
CA ALA A 233 27.08 -3.22 25.17
C ALA A 233 25.88 -3.21 26.14
N LEU A 234 26.05 -2.63 27.33
CA LEU A 234 24.96 -2.48 28.29
C LEU A 234 23.99 -1.36 27.88
N ASN A 235 24.48 -0.24 27.33
CA ASN A 235 23.64 0.85 26.82
C ASN A 235 22.82 0.43 25.60
N THR A 236 23.39 -0.36 24.70
CA THR A 236 22.67 -0.93 23.54
C THR A 236 21.61 -1.94 23.96
N CYS A 237 21.86 -2.74 25.02
CA CYS A 237 20.82 -3.57 25.64
C CYS A 237 19.71 -2.71 26.28
N LEU A 238 20.08 -1.61 26.96
CA LEU A 238 19.12 -0.67 27.53
C LEU A 238 18.26 -0.05 26.42
N ASP A 239 18.85 0.37 25.29
CA ASP A 239 18.12 0.94 24.13
C ASP A 239 17.10 -0.06 23.55
N CYS A 240 17.46 -1.34 23.45
CA CYS A 240 16.52 -2.42 23.08
C CYS A 240 15.31 -2.46 24.02
N CYS A 241 15.56 -2.47 25.34
CA CYS A 241 14.52 -2.54 26.36
C CYS A 241 13.64 -1.27 26.38
N GLY A 242 14.25 -0.11 26.12
CA GLY A 242 13.56 1.17 26.00
C GLY A 242 12.60 1.20 24.82
N LYS A 243 13.05 0.79 23.62
CA LYS A 243 12.20 0.68 22.43
C LYS A 243 11.07 -0.35 22.59
N ALA A 244 11.31 -1.43 23.34
CA ALA A 244 10.31 -2.43 23.68
C ALA A 244 9.32 -2.00 24.79
N ARG A 245 9.46 -0.79 25.36
CA ARG A 245 8.62 -0.22 26.45
C ARG A 245 8.49 -1.12 27.69
N ASN A 246 9.52 -1.90 27.99
CA ASN A 246 9.47 -2.89 29.07
C ASN A 246 10.35 -2.48 30.26
N TRP A 247 9.77 -1.67 31.16
CA TRP A 247 10.47 -0.96 32.25
C TRP A 247 11.14 -1.85 33.30
N GLU A 248 10.56 -3.01 33.60
CA GLU A 248 11.07 -3.95 34.64
C GLU A 248 12.48 -4.44 34.29
N TRP A 249 12.71 -4.68 33.00
CA TRP A 249 13.98 -5.22 32.50
C TRP A 249 15.01 -4.13 32.23
N THR A 250 14.58 -2.91 31.93
CA THR A 250 15.45 -1.73 31.91
C THR A 250 16.05 -1.49 33.30
N LEU A 251 15.25 -1.67 34.36
CA LEU A 251 15.73 -1.62 35.75
C LEU A 251 16.68 -2.77 36.10
N ASP A 252 16.42 -3.99 35.66
CA ASP A 252 17.33 -5.13 35.88
C ASP A 252 18.68 -4.94 35.18
N ALA A 253 18.67 -4.40 33.97
CA ALA A 253 19.89 -4.05 33.24
C ALA A 253 20.70 -2.94 33.96
N LEU A 254 20.05 -1.93 34.53
CA LEU A 254 20.71 -0.89 35.34
C LEU A 254 21.22 -1.40 36.69
N LYS A 255 20.46 -2.27 37.37
CA LYS A 255 20.96 -2.99 38.56
C LYS A 255 22.21 -3.80 38.20
N SER A 256 22.23 -4.41 37.02
CA SER A 256 23.40 -5.15 36.55
C SER A 256 24.63 -4.25 36.31
N MET A 257 24.44 -2.98 35.90
CA MET A 257 25.53 -2.00 35.82
C MET A 257 26.08 -1.64 37.22
N LYS A 258 25.20 -1.39 38.20
CA LYS A 258 25.59 -1.14 39.60
C LYS A 258 26.36 -2.34 40.20
N THR A 259 25.90 -3.57 39.99
CA THR A 259 26.59 -4.79 40.48
C THR A 259 27.94 -5.03 39.82
N LEU A 260 28.14 -4.52 38.61
CA LEU A 260 29.40 -4.62 37.86
C LEU A 260 30.34 -3.42 38.13
N THR A 261 29.99 -2.52 39.07
CA THR A 261 30.73 -1.27 39.37
C THR A 261 30.94 -0.36 38.14
N ILE A 262 30.03 -0.42 37.16
CA ILE A 262 30.05 0.46 35.99
C ILE A 262 29.11 1.63 36.30
N GLU A 263 29.65 2.84 36.29
CA GLU A 263 28.84 4.04 36.49
C GLU A 263 27.83 4.21 35.33
N PRO A 264 26.53 4.39 35.62
CA PRO A 264 25.53 4.63 34.59
C PRO A 264 25.81 5.97 33.89
N THR A 265 25.91 5.95 32.57
CA THR A 265 26.14 7.17 31.78
C THR A 265 24.84 7.97 31.64
N GLN A 266 24.97 9.26 31.27
CA GLN A 266 23.81 10.13 30.96
C GLN A 266 22.85 9.48 29.94
N GLU A 267 23.38 8.74 28.96
CA GLU A 267 22.63 7.99 27.96
C GLU A 267 21.91 6.76 28.55
N SER A 268 22.49 6.11 29.57
CA SER A 268 21.84 4.99 30.28
C SER A 268 20.59 5.45 31.03
N LEU A 269 20.67 6.65 31.62
CA LEU A 269 19.61 7.24 32.42
C LEU A 269 18.50 7.86 31.55
N SER A 270 18.84 8.40 30.38
CA SER A 270 17.83 8.90 29.42
C SER A 270 16.97 7.76 28.84
N ILE A 271 17.56 6.58 28.62
CA ILE A 271 16.85 5.39 28.13
C ILE A 271 15.93 4.79 29.20
N LEU A 272 16.30 4.86 30.49
CA LEU A 272 15.40 4.48 31.58
C LEU A 272 14.14 5.37 31.58
N LEU A 273 14.32 6.67 31.40
CA LEU A 273 13.24 7.65 31.44
C LEU A 273 12.28 7.51 30.26
N SER A 274 12.75 7.10 29.08
CA SER A 274 11.88 6.82 27.93
C SER A 274 11.08 5.52 28.05
N ALA A 275 11.53 4.58 28.88
CA ALA A 275 10.94 3.25 29.03
C ALA A 275 9.83 3.15 30.10
N THR A 276 9.71 4.13 31.00
CA THR A 276 8.88 4.04 32.22
C THR A 276 7.45 4.57 32.05
N ASN A 277 6.47 3.85 32.60
CA ASN A 277 5.07 4.31 32.73
C ASN A 277 4.86 5.09 34.04
N ALA A 278 3.86 5.98 34.07
CA ALA A 278 3.60 6.98 35.13
C ALA A 278 3.60 6.47 36.60
N LYS A 279 3.34 5.19 36.86
CA LYS A 279 3.36 4.61 38.23
C LYS A 279 4.74 4.18 38.72
N ALA A 280 5.68 3.89 37.83
CA ALA A 280 7.03 3.42 38.19
C ALA A 280 8.06 4.57 38.34
N TRP A 281 7.60 5.82 38.15
CA TRP A 281 8.45 7.02 38.14
C TRP A 281 8.92 7.43 39.54
N THR A 282 8.15 7.15 40.60
CA THR A 282 8.55 7.47 41.98
C THR A 282 9.85 6.78 42.39
N LEU A 283 10.02 5.51 41.98
CA LEU A 283 11.23 4.73 42.24
C LEU A 283 12.44 5.21 41.42
N ALA A 284 12.21 5.68 40.19
CA ALA A 284 13.28 6.20 39.33
C ALA A 284 13.76 7.60 39.78
N VAL A 285 12.86 8.41 40.34
CA VAL A 285 13.17 9.77 40.79
C VAL A 285 13.90 9.81 42.13
N ASP A 286 13.61 8.89 43.04
CA ASP A 286 14.37 8.77 44.29
C ASP A 286 15.84 8.39 44.02
N ASP A 287 16.11 7.63 42.95
CA ASP A 287 17.46 7.29 42.50
C ASP A 287 18.14 8.44 41.73
N ILE A 288 17.39 9.23 40.93
CA ILE A 288 17.92 10.41 40.22
C ILE A 288 18.21 11.58 41.17
N ALA A 289 17.42 11.75 42.23
CA ALA A 289 17.61 12.80 43.24
C ALA A 289 18.92 12.68 44.03
N GLN A 290 19.59 11.52 43.98
CA GLN A 290 20.90 11.29 44.58
C GLN A 290 22.07 11.65 43.64
N SER A 291 21.80 11.97 42.36
CA SER A 291 22.80 12.35 41.36
C SER A 291 22.74 13.85 41.03
N GLU A 292 23.86 14.47 40.65
CA GLU A 292 23.91 15.90 40.31
C GLU A 292 22.92 16.23 39.16
N PRO A 293 22.00 17.19 39.34
CA PRO A 293 20.94 17.44 38.37
C PRO A 293 21.43 18.24 37.15
N ASP A 294 21.47 17.59 35.98
CA ASP A 294 21.69 18.23 34.68
C ASP A 294 20.37 18.73 34.07
N LEU A 295 20.40 19.92 33.45
CA LEU A 295 19.25 20.60 32.83
C LEU A 295 18.59 19.75 31.74
N HIS A 296 19.39 19.02 30.96
CA HIS A 296 18.88 18.16 29.88
C HIS A 296 18.09 16.95 30.42
N LEU A 297 18.55 16.37 31.53
CA LEU A 297 17.92 15.22 32.19
C LEU A 297 16.55 15.61 32.78
N LEU A 298 16.48 16.80 33.39
CA LEU A 298 15.25 17.37 33.94
C LEU A 298 14.20 17.66 32.86
N ASN A 299 14.59 18.18 31.69
CA ASN A 299 13.68 18.43 30.57
C ASN A 299 13.18 17.15 29.89
N CYS A 300 14.04 16.13 29.78
CA CYS A 300 13.63 14.81 29.31
C CYS A 300 12.65 14.13 30.28
N ALA A 301 12.84 14.33 31.59
CA ALA A 301 11.91 13.85 32.61
C ALA A 301 10.52 14.51 32.45
N ILE A 302 10.45 15.83 32.24
CA ILE A 302 9.18 16.54 31.97
C ILE A 302 8.50 15.97 30.71
N HIS A 303 9.25 15.69 29.64
CA HIS A 303 8.69 15.13 28.40
C HIS A 303 8.14 13.69 28.57
N SER A 304 8.81 12.85 29.36
CA SER A 304 8.36 11.48 29.65
C SER A 304 7.03 11.43 30.43
N VAL A 305 6.73 12.50 31.17
CA VAL A 305 5.51 12.65 31.99
C VAL A 305 4.32 13.18 31.17
N ALA A 306 4.41 13.17 29.83
CA ALA A 306 3.34 13.62 28.93
C ALA A 306 1.95 13.00 29.16
N ALA A 307 1.86 11.86 29.85
CA ALA A 307 0.58 11.23 30.22
C ALA A 307 -0.06 11.79 31.51
N CYS A 308 0.67 12.54 32.35
CA CYS A 308 0.21 13.06 33.64
C CYS A 308 0.63 14.54 33.84
N TRP A 309 -0.11 15.48 33.26
CA TRP A 309 0.22 16.92 33.26
C TRP A 309 0.50 17.55 34.64
N ARG A 310 -0.17 17.09 35.70
CA ARG A 310 -0.01 17.62 37.07
C ARG A 310 1.40 17.44 37.63
N LEU A 311 1.98 16.27 37.38
CA LEU A 311 3.35 15.96 37.83
C LEU A 311 4.40 16.73 37.03
N ALA A 312 4.16 16.94 35.72
CA ALA A 312 5.02 17.79 34.89
C ALA A 312 5.00 19.25 35.38
N TYR A 313 3.83 19.77 35.75
CA TYR A 313 3.66 21.10 36.32
C TYR A 313 4.37 21.26 37.66
N ASP A 314 4.17 20.32 38.60
CA ASP A 314 4.82 20.37 39.91
C ASP A 314 6.35 20.32 39.81
N LYS A 315 6.88 19.55 38.85
CA LYS A 315 8.33 19.48 38.63
C LYS A 315 8.88 20.74 37.95
N LEU A 316 8.15 21.33 37.00
CA LEU A 316 8.51 22.64 36.44
C LEU A 316 8.55 23.70 37.56
N VAL A 317 7.56 23.72 38.45
CA VAL A 317 7.54 24.64 39.61
C VAL A 317 8.73 24.40 40.53
N TRP A 318 9.11 23.14 40.78
CA TRP A 318 10.31 22.82 41.54
C TRP A 318 11.59 23.32 40.85
N MET A 319 11.71 23.16 39.53
CA MET A 319 12.85 23.67 38.74
C MET A 319 12.92 25.19 38.75
N THR A 320 11.78 25.88 38.62
CA THR A 320 11.70 27.34 38.68
C THR A 320 12.08 27.86 40.06
N ARG A 321 11.69 27.16 41.15
CA ARG A 321 12.13 27.49 42.52
C ARG A 321 13.65 27.35 42.71
N GLN A 322 14.27 26.38 42.05
CA GLN A 322 15.72 26.15 42.06
C GLN A 322 16.49 27.01 41.04
N ARG A 323 15.80 27.88 40.27
CA ARG A 323 16.37 28.66 39.15
C ARG A 323 17.05 27.81 38.06
N LEU A 324 16.58 26.59 37.88
CA LEU A 324 17.09 25.63 36.88
C LEU A 324 16.19 25.52 35.65
N SER A 325 15.11 26.29 35.53
CA SER A 325 14.20 26.22 34.37
C SER A 325 14.70 27.04 33.19
N ASP A 326 14.71 26.46 32.00
CA ASP A 326 15.03 27.14 30.74
C ASP A 326 13.82 27.18 29.79
N LYS A 327 13.99 27.79 28.62
CA LYS A 327 12.95 27.87 27.59
C LYS A 327 12.40 26.49 27.21
N THR A 328 13.27 25.48 27.16
CA THR A 328 12.89 24.13 26.76
C THR A 328 12.11 23.39 27.87
N SER A 329 12.34 23.71 29.15
CA SER A 329 11.50 23.24 30.28
C SER A 329 10.03 23.66 30.13
N PHE A 330 9.79 24.93 29.76
CA PHE A 330 8.42 25.43 29.60
C PHE A 330 7.72 24.84 28.36
N SER A 331 8.42 24.77 27.22
CA SER A 331 7.87 24.18 25.99
C SER A 331 7.53 22.69 26.16
N THR A 332 8.38 21.93 26.85
CA THR A 332 8.12 20.50 27.14
C THR A 332 6.92 20.30 28.08
N ALA A 333 6.77 21.13 29.10
CA ALA A 333 5.60 21.11 29.98
C ALA A 333 4.31 21.50 29.24
N MET A 334 4.35 22.49 28.35
CA MET A 334 3.19 22.88 27.52
C MET A 334 2.76 21.75 26.57
N THR A 335 3.71 21.03 25.97
CA THR A 335 3.44 19.87 25.11
C THR A 335 2.82 18.71 25.89
N ALA A 336 3.21 18.54 27.17
CA ALA A 336 2.58 17.56 28.06
C ALA A 336 1.12 17.93 28.39
N CYS A 337 0.84 19.22 28.65
CA CYS A 337 -0.53 19.71 28.86
C CYS A 337 -1.40 19.57 27.60
N GLU A 338 -0.83 19.81 26.41
CA GLU A 338 -1.48 19.57 25.11
C GLU A 338 -1.92 18.11 24.95
N LYS A 339 -0.99 17.16 25.15
CA LYS A 339 -1.28 15.72 25.04
C LYS A 339 -2.29 15.21 26.07
N ALA A 340 -2.37 15.86 27.22
CA ALA A 340 -3.35 15.55 28.26
C ALA A 340 -4.73 16.21 28.03
N GLY A 341 -4.88 17.05 27.00
CA GLY A 341 -6.13 17.76 26.69
C GLY A 341 -6.43 18.98 27.57
N GLU A 342 -5.45 19.43 28.37
CA GLU A 342 -5.63 20.50 29.37
C GLU A 342 -5.13 21.84 28.80
N TRP A 343 -5.89 22.37 27.85
CA TRP A 343 -5.52 23.58 27.09
C TRP A 343 -5.41 24.85 27.97
N THR A 344 -6.20 24.96 29.04
CA THR A 344 -6.21 26.12 29.94
C THR A 344 -4.89 26.29 30.68
N THR A 345 -4.32 25.18 31.15
CA THR A 345 -3.03 25.17 31.86
C THR A 345 -1.87 25.39 30.88
N SER A 346 -1.96 24.87 29.65
CA SER A 346 -1.00 25.14 28.58
C SER A 346 -0.93 26.63 28.22
N LEU A 347 -2.08 27.31 28.09
CA LEU A 347 -2.15 28.76 27.85
C LEU A 347 -1.70 29.58 29.06
N ALA A 348 -1.99 29.13 30.28
CA ALA A 348 -1.49 29.79 31.50
C ALA A 348 0.05 29.72 31.58
N LEU A 349 0.63 28.57 31.22
CA LEU A 349 2.07 28.41 31.10
C LEU A 349 2.64 29.29 29.99
N PHE A 350 2.00 29.38 28.83
CA PHE A 350 2.41 30.29 27.76
C PHE A 350 2.45 31.76 28.21
N ASN A 351 1.42 32.23 28.92
CA ASN A 351 1.40 33.59 29.48
C ASN A 351 2.55 33.82 30.48
N SER A 352 2.91 32.80 31.27
CA SER A 352 4.06 32.88 32.18
C SER A 352 5.40 32.98 31.43
N VAL A 353 5.54 32.31 30.27
CA VAL A 353 6.70 32.40 29.38
C VAL A 353 6.81 33.78 28.72
N CYS A 354 5.68 34.34 28.28
CA CYS A 354 5.63 35.70 27.71
C CYS A 354 6.07 36.76 28.73
N TYR A 355 5.69 36.61 29.99
CA TYR A 355 6.12 37.52 31.07
C TYR A 355 7.64 37.46 31.34
N LEU A 356 8.27 36.31 31.06
CA LEU A 356 9.72 36.10 31.22
C LEU A 356 10.55 36.46 29.98
N HIS A 357 9.96 37.09 28.94
CA HIS A 357 10.63 37.46 27.68
C HIS A 357 11.37 36.31 26.97
N THR A 358 10.81 35.09 27.00
CA THR A 358 11.45 33.88 26.43
C THR A 358 10.58 33.09 25.43
N SER A 359 9.50 33.68 24.90
CA SER A 359 8.64 33.01 23.92
C SER A 359 9.37 32.78 22.59
N ASP A 360 9.48 31.52 22.17
CA ASP A 360 10.01 31.13 20.86
C ASP A 360 8.86 30.58 19.98
N HIS A 361 9.04 30.54 18.66
CA HIS A 361 8.10 29.99 17.67
C HIS A 361 7.53 28.61 18.06
N ILE A 362 8.33 27.75 18.70
CA ILE A 362 7.91 26.41 19.17
C ILE A 362 6.87 26.51 20.30
N SER A 363 7.03 27.43 21.25
CA SER A 363 6.07 27.64 22.36
C SER A 363 4.74 28.24 21.90
N LEU A 364 4.79 29.08 20.86
CA LEU A 364 3.60 29.63 20.19
C LEU A 364 2.85 28.54 19.41
N SER A 365 3.58 27.71 18.67
CA SER A 365 3.03 26.59 17.91
C SER A 365 2.35 25.56 18.83
N THR A 366 2.96 25.21 19.97
CA THR A 366 2.36 24.28 20.94
C THR A 366 1.13 24.86 21.65
N ALA A 367 1.11 26.17 21.95
CA ALA A 367 -0.08 26.84 22.48
C ALA A 367 -1.24 26.85 21.47
N MET A 368 -0.95 27.06 20.19
CA MET A 368 -1.95 27.03 19.11
C MET A 368 -2.47 25.61 18.84
N SER A 369 -1.59 24.61 18.87
CA SER A 369 -1.97 23.18 18.75
C SER A 369 -2.84 22.72 19.93
N ALA A 370 -2.53 23.18 21.16
CA ALA A 370 -3.39 22.93 22.31
C ALA A 370 -4.77 23.61 22.21
N ALA A 371 -4.86 24.77 21.57
CA ALA A 371 -6.14 25.42 21.29
C ALA A 371 -6.93 24.71 20.18
N GLU A 372 -6.23 24.14 19.19
CA GLU A 372 -6.82 23.28 18.15
C GLU A 372 -7.41 22.00 18.74
N SER A 373 -6.67 21.27 19.56
CA SER A 373 -7.13 20.00 20.16
C SER A 373 -8.32 20.16 21.10
N ALA A 374 -8.50 21.35 21.68
CA ALA A 374 -9.63 21.71 22.52
C ALA A 374 -10.81 22.36 21.77
N ALA A 375 -10.73 22.46 20.43
CA ALA A 375 -11.71 23.14 19.58
C ALA A 375 -12.02 24.59 20.02
N GLN A 376 -11.03 25.31 20.56
CA GLN A 376 -11.18 26.69 21.02
C GLN A 376 -10.61 27.67 19.98
N TRP A 377 -11.48 28.15 19.09
CA TRP A 377 -11.09 29.05 17.99
C TRP A 377 -10.74 30.48 18.45
N GLN A 378 -11.34 30.97 19.55
CA GLN A 378 -11.12 32.34 20.03
C GLN A 378 -9.69 32.57 20.55
N PRO A 379 -9.14 31.74 21.47
CA PRO A 379 -7.74 31.87 21.90
C PRO A 379 -6.76 31.67 20.74
N ALA A 380 -7.04 30.74 19.83
CA ALA A 380 -6.20 30.48 18.66
C ALA A 380 -6.11 31.70 17.71
N LEU A 381 -7.21 32.44 17.51
CA LEU A 381 -7.22 33.69 16.73
C LEU A 381 -6.47 34.83 17.42
N VAL A 382 -6.58 34.95 18.74
CA VAL A 382 -5.85 35.98 19.50
C VAL A 382 -4.35 35.73 19.40
N LEU A 383 -3.91 34.47 19.56
CA LEU A 383 -2.52 34.08 19.38
C LEU A 383 -2.03 34.31 17.94
N LEU A 384 -2.83 33.96 16.92
CA LEU A 384 -2.48 34.23 15.52
C LEU A 384 -2.29 35.74 15.25
N ARG A 385 -3.11 36.60 15.87
CA ARG A 385 -2.97 38.06 15.74
C ARG A 385 -1.69 38.57 16.37
N GLU A 386 -1.26 37.97 17.48
CA GLU A 386 0.02 38.28 18.13
C GLU A 386 1.21 37.82 17.27
N VAL A 387 1.13 36.64 16.64
CA VAL A 387 2.16 36.13 15.71
C VAL A 387 2.24 36.96 14.43
N ALA A 388 1.09 37.38 13.89
CA ALA A 388 1.03 38.24 12.70
C ALA A 388 1.70 39.60 12.94
N GLN A 389 1.75 40.09 14.18
CA GLN A 389 2.49 41.30 14.54
C GLN A 389 4.01 41.08 14.66
N ARG A 390 4.46 39.84 14.79
CA ARG A 390 5.88 39.46 14.95
C ARG A 390 6.55 39.01 13.64
N GLU A 391 5.84 38.99 12.51
CA GLU A 391 6.31 38.51 11.19
C GLU A 391 6.83 37.04 11.15
N GLU A 392 6.43 36.18 12.10
CA GLU A 392 6.89 34.78 12.21
C GLU A 392 5.79 33.73 11.87
N ALA A 393 4.76 34.10 11.10
CA ALA A 393 3.63 33.22 10.83
C ALA A 393 3.90 32.20 9.70
N ASP A 394 4.23 30.96 10.08
CA ASP A 394 4.31 29.80 9.18
C ASP A 394 2.94 29.14 8.85
N GLU A 395 2.92 28.30 7.81
CA GLU A 395 1.77 27.53 7.31
C GLU A 395 1.09 26.69 8.43
N VAL A 396 1.88 26.25 9.42
CA VAL A 396 1.42 25.47 10.59
C VAL A 396 0.46 26.28 11.47
N HIS A 397 0.67 27.58 11.64
CA HIS A 397 -0.18 28.43 12.48
C HIS A 397 -1.55 28.69 11.86
N PHE A 398 -1.58 28.93 10.54
CA PHE A 398 -2.84 29.04 9.79
C PHE A 398 -3.58 27.71 9.76
N GLY A 399 -2.85 26.60 9.60
CA GLY A 399 -3.39 25.24 9.68
C GLY A 399 -4.09 24.96 11.01
N ALA A 400 -3.47 25.30 12.14
CA ALA A 400 -4.04 25.05 13.46
C ALA A 400 -5.33 25.83 13.73
N VAL A 401 -5.43 27.10 13.28
CA VAL A 401 -6.65 27.91 13.41
C VAL A 401 -7.77 27.37 12.52
N ILE A 402 -7.45 26.96 11.29
CA ILE A 402 -8.40 26.32 10.38
C ILE A 402 -8.88 24.98 10.97
N GLY A 403 -7.96 24.20 11.55
CA GLY A 403 -8.25 22.94 12.25
C GLY A 403 -9.19 23.14 13.44
N ALA A 404 -8.93 24.15 14.29
CA ALA A 404 -9.79 24.50 15.42
C ALA A 404 -11.21 24.88 14.97
N CYS A 405 -11.33 25.72 13.94
CA CYS A 405 -12.61 26.10 13.34
C CYS A 405 -13.33 24.89 12.72
N HIS A 406 -12.60 23.98 12.07
CA HIS A 406 -13.16 22.78 11.46
C HIS A 406 -13.69 21.80 12.51
N GLN A 407 -13.00 21.62 13.64
CA GLN A 407 -13.46 20.78 14.73
C GLN A 407 -14.74 21.32 15.37
N VAL A 408 -14.86 22.64 15.56
CA VAL A 408 -16.10 23.30 16.02
C VAL A 408 -17.24 23.12 15.01
N MET A 409 -16.95 23.21 13.71
CA MET A 409 -17.93 22.94 12.64
C MET A 409 -18.38 21.48 12.59
N LYS A 410 -17.54 20.53 13.02
CA LYS A 410 -17.86 19.11 13.10
C LYS A 410 -18.70 18.80 14.35
N ALA A 411 -18.35 19.38 15.50
CA ALA A 411 -19.11 19.25 16.74
C ALA A 411 -20.53 19.86 16.64
N SER A 412 -20.72 20.89 15.82
CA SER A 412 -22.03 21.49 15.54
C SER A 412 -22.89 20.73 14.51
N GLN A 413 -22.41 19.59 13.98
CA GLN A 413 -23.16 18.73 13.06
C GLN A 413 -23.65 17.42 13.68
N GLU A 414 -23.28 17.12 14.93
CA GLU A 414 -23.82 15.97 15.69
C GLU A 414 -25.04 16.40 16.52
N PRO A 415 -26.13 15.60 16.59
CA PRO A 415 -27.27 15.89 17.45
C PRO A 415 -26.86 15.79 18.92
N ALA A 416 -27.21 16.82 19.70
CA ALA A 416 -26.78 17.01 21.08
C ALA A 416 -27.09 15.79 21.98
N ALA A 417 -26.06 15.05 22.38
CA ALA A 417 -26.10 14.23 23.57
C ALA A 417 -25.86 15.16 24.78
N VAL A 418 -26.89 15.37 25.59
CA VAL A 418 -26.81 16.09 26.86
C VAL A 418 -25.85 15.34 27.78
N SER A 419 -24.61 15.83 27.92
CA SER A 419 -23.74 15.42 29.02
C SER A 419 -23.91 16.41 30.17
N ALA A 420 -24.25 15.87 31.33
CA ALA A 420 -24.36 16.59 32.58
C ALA A 420 -22.96 17.01 33.04
N ASN A 421 -22.51 18.18 32.63
CA ASN A 421 -21.58 19.05 33.34
C ASN A 421 -21.60 20.41 32.64
N GLY A 422 -22.43 21.31 33.16
CA GLY A 422 -22.53 22.67 32.65
C GLY A 422 -21.23 23.43 32.90
N VAL A 423 -20.45 23.67 31.84
CA VAL A 423 -19.86 24.96 31.43
C VAL A 423 -19.33 24.77 30.00
N ALA A 424 -20.09 25.19 28.97
CA ALA A 424 -19.53 25.41 27.64
C ALA A 424 -20.36 26.46 26.88
N SER A 425 -19.96 27.72 27.03
CA SER A 425 -20.36 28.81 26.14
C SER A 425 -19.55 28.68 24.85
N TYR A 426 -20.09 28.01 23.83
CA TYR A 426 -19.51 28.06 22.49
C TYR A 426 -19.93 29.39 21.84
N GLY A 427 -19.04 30.37 21.88
CA GLY A 427 -19.20 31.62 21.13
C GLY A 427 -19.20 31.35 19.62
N SER A 428 -20.16 31.91 18.90
CA SER A 428 -20.28 31.84 17.45
C SER A 428 -19.14 32.59 16.73
N PRO A 429 -18.56 32.04 15.64
CA PRO A 429 -17.49 32.70 14.89
C PRO A 429 -18.00 33.92 14.11
N PRO A 430 -17.19 34.97 13.91
CA PRO A 430 -17.60 36.18 13.20
C PRO A 430 -17.73 35.98 11.68
N ASP A 431 -18.77 36.58 11.09
CA ASP A 431 -19.21 36.47 9.68
C ASP A 431 -18.21 36.93 8.60
N ALA A 432 -16.99 37.36 8.97
CA ALA A 432 -16.06 38.02 8.05
C ALA A 432 -15.18 37.06 7.20
N PHE A 433 -15.12 35.76 7.51
CA PHE A 433 -14.25 34.80 6.79
C PHE A 433 -14.96 33.90 5.78
N THR A 434 -16.29 33.93 5.70
CA THR A 434 -17.06 33.10 4.76
C THR A 434 -17.03 33.62 3.32
N GLY A 435 -16.58 34.87 3.09
CA GLY A 435 -16.58 35.52 1.77
C GLY A 435 -15.27 35.40 0.97
N VAL A 436 -14.15 34.99 1.58
CA VAL A 436 -12.82 35.00 0.92
C VAL A 436 -12.37 33.59 0.49
N ALA A 437 -12.93 32.53 1.09
CA ALA A 437 -12.60 31.14 0.75
C ALA A 437 -13.13 30.65 -0.62
N GLU A 438 -13.99 31.42 -1.31
CA GLU A 438 -14.54 31.03 -2.63
C GLU A 438 -13.76 31.57 -3.84
N ARG A 439 -12.64 32.29 -3.66
CA ARG A 439 -11.86 32.85 -4.79
C ARG A 439 -10.36 32.54 -4.85
N GLY A 440 -9.85 31.67 -3.97
CA GLY A 440 -8.42 31.34 -3.92
C GLY A 440 -8.12 29.86 -3.85
N ASP A 441 -8.73 29.02 -4.70
CA ASP A 441 -8.40 27.60 -4.74
C ASP A 441 -8.29 27.08 -6.19
N LYS A 442 -7.33 27.65 -6.92
CA LYS A 442 -6.83 27.13 -8.20
C LYS A 442 -5.34 27.36 -8.34
N THR A 443 -4.52 27.00 -7.35
CA THR A 443 -3.09 26.77 -7.58
C THR A 443 -2.44 26.18 -6.33
N VAL A 444 -1.79 25.03 -6.51
CA VAL A 444 -0.80 24.39 -5.62
C VAL A 444 -1.35 23.57 -4.43
N THR A 445 -1.75 22.33 -4.71
CA THR A 445 -1.32 21.17 -3.90
C THR A 445 -0.79 20.09 -4.84
N ARG A 446 0.39 20.37 -5.40
CA ARG A 446 1.30 19.35 -5.93
C ARG A 446 2.08 18.80 -4.74
N GLN A 447 1.44 18.00 -3.89
CA GLN A 447 2.20 17.13 -2.98
C GLN A 447 2.47 15.82 -3.72
N HIS A 448 3.74 15.62 -4.00
CA HIS A 448 4.31 14.34 -4.35
C HIS A 448 3.96 13.32 -3.26
N SER A 449 2.89 12.56 -3.46
CA SER A 449 2.85 11.19 -2.97
C SER A 449 3.99 10.46 -3.69
N GLY A 450 5.16 10.42 -3.06
CA GLY A 450 6.15 9.41 -3.39
C GLY A 450 5.44 8.07 -3.27
N VAL A 451 5.15 7.47 -4.42
CA VAL A 451 4.76 6.07 -4.51
C VAL A 451 5.96 5.32 -3.96
N SER A 452 5.95 5.00 -2.66
CA SER A 452 6.76 3.89 -2.19
C SER A 452 6.34 2.72 -3.05
N HIS A 453 7.32 2.02 -3.62
CA HIS A 453 7.08 0.73 -4.25
C HIS A 453 6.55 -0.20 -3.14
N ALA A 454 5.25 -0.16 -2.90
CA ALA A 454 4.55 -1.13 -2.11
C ALA A 454 4.69 -2.44 -2.89
N SER A 455 5.62 -3.28 -2.45
CA SER A 455 5.74 -4.65 -2.93
C SER A 455 4.33 -5.26 -2.90
N ILE A 456 3.94 -5.99 -3.94
CA ILE A 456 2.65 -6.71 -3.97
C ILE A 456 2.44 -7.51 -2.66
N MET A 457 3.54 -7.97 -2.06
CA MET A 457 3.55 -8.58 -0.73
C MET A 457 3.15 -7.66 0.42
N SER A 458 3.54 -6.38 0.47
CA SER A 458 3.12 -5.47 1.54
C SER A 458 1.61 -5.20 1.48
N VAL A 459 1.08 -5.02 0.27
CA VAL A 459 -0.37 -4.89 0.04
C VAL A 459 -1.09 -6.18 0.45
N PHE A 460 -0.54 -7.35 0.09
CA PHE A 460 -1.10 -8.66 0.46
C PHE A 460 -1.05 -8.89 1.97
N THR A 461 0.04 -8.53 2.65
CA THR A 461 0.17 -8.67 4.11
C THR A 461 -0.72 -7.68 4.86
N GLU A 462 -0.86 -6.44 4.38
CA GLU A 462 -1.78 -5.44 4.95
C GLU A 462 -3.24 -5.87 4.74
N THR A 463 -3.59 -6.39 3.56
CA THR A 463 -4.92 -6.97 3.34
C THR A 463 -5.17 -8.18 4.24
N MET A 464 -4.20 -9.10 4.39
CA MET A 464 -4.35 -10.25 5.28
C MET A 464 -4.45 -9.86 6.76
N ALA A 465 -3.79 -8.79 7.18
CA ALA A 465 -3.92 -8.23 8.52
C ALA A 465 -5.30 -7.59 8.76
N GLU A 466 -5.83 -6.83 7.79
CA GLU A 466 -7.16 -6.21 7.86
C GLU A 466 -8.31 -7.25 7.74
N ILE A 467 -8.09 -8.34 7.01
CA ILE A 467 -9.01 -9.49 6.86
C ILE A 467 -9.25 -10.21 8.19
N LYS A 468 -8.28 -10.15 9.11
CA LYS A 468 -8.35 -10.78 10.42
C LYS A 468 -9.46 -10.19 11.30
N GLU A 469 -9.90 -8.96 11.03
CA GLU A 469 -10.99 -8.27 11.75
C GLU A 469 -12.40 -8.71 11.31
N ALA A 470 -12.57 -9.18 10.06
CA ALA A 470 -13.86 -9.65 9.52
C ALA A 470 -14.21 -11.11 9.89
N GLY A 471 -13.35 -11.78 10.68
CA GLY A 471 -13.41 -13.21 10.95
C GLY A 471 -12.68 -14.00 9.87
N PRO A 472 -11.40 -14.38 10.07
CA PRO A 472 -10.55 -14.96 9.02
C PRO A 472 -11.13 -16.28 8.45
N VAL A 473 -11.87 -17.01 9.28
CA VAL A 473 -12.52 -18.28 8.91
C VAL A 473 -13.68 -18.09 7.93
N LEU A 474 -14.51 -17.05 8.14
CA LEU A 474 -15.63 -16.74 7.24
C LEU A 474 -15.10 -16.31 5.87
N LEU A 475 -14.11 -15.42 5.84
CA LEU A 475 -13.53 -15.01 4.56
C LEU A 475 -12.84 -16.18 3.85
N ALA A 476 -12.09 -17.02 4.58
CA ALA A 476 -11.46 -18.20 3.99
C ALA A 476 -12.49 -19.14 3.34
N SER A 477 -13.65 -19.36 3.99
CA SER A 477 -14.73 -20.17 3.42
C SER A 477 -15.30 -19.57 2.13
N LEU A 478 -15.49 -18.25 2.07
CA LEU A 478 -15.99 -17.54 0.89
C LEU A 478 -14.97 -17.54 -0.25
N CYS A 479 -13.69 -17.40 0.06
CA CYS A 479 -12.59 -17.51 -0.90
C CYS A 479 -12.51 -18.92 -1.50
N LEU A 480 -12.67 -19.98 -0.67
CA LEU A 480 -12.70 -21.36 -1.14
C LEU A 480 -13.89 -21.64 -2.06
N VAL A 481 -15.08 -21.15 -1.72
CA VAL A 481 -16.28 -21.24 -2.58
C VAL A 481 -16.05 -20.55 -3.92
N SER A 482 -15.40 -19.39 -3.92
CA SER A 482 -15.14 -18.62 -5.14
C SER A 482 -14.05 -19.26 -6.02
N ALA A 483 -13.00 -19.83 -5.40
CA ALA A 483 -12.01 -20.62 -6.12
C ALA A 483 -12.62 -21.89 -6.74
N LEU A 484 -13.54 -22.54 -6.03
CA LEU A 484 -14.27 -23.69 -6.54
C LEU A 484 -15.15 -23.33 -7.75
N GLU A 485 -15.87 -22.21 -7.69
CA GLU A 485 -16.66 -21.69 -8.81
C GLU A 485 -15.76 -21.48 -10.04
N GLY A 486 -14.61 -20.86 -9.86
CA GLY A 486 -13.63 -20.68 -10.93
C GLY A 486 -13.13 -22.01 -11.51
N ALA A 487 -12.86 -23.01 -10.66
CA ALA A 487 -12.42 -24.32 -11.12
C ALA A 487 -13.50 -25.05 -11.95
N ASP A 488 -14.78 -24.96 -11.56
CA ASP A 488 -15.90 -25.55 -12.33
C ASP A 488 -16.06 -24.88 -13.71
N MET A 489 -15.92 -23.56 -13.77
CA MET A 489 -15.98 -22.80 -15.03
C MET A 489 -14.88 -23.20 -16.02
N ALA A 490 -13.68 -23.52 -15.53
CA ALA A 490 -12.56 -23.96 -16.37
C ALA A 490 -12.65 -25.45 -16.76
N LEU A 491 -13.42 -26.26 -16.02
CA LEU A 491 -13.40 -27.72 -16.15
C LEU A 491 -13.90 -28.21 -17.52
N LEU A 492 -15.05 -27.72 -17.99
CA LEU A 492 -15.62 -28.18 -19.26
C LEU A 492 -14.76 -27.80 -20.47
N PRO A 493 -14.32 -26.53 -20.62
CA PRO A 493 -13.47 -26.16 -21.74
C PRO A 493 -12.13 -26.91 -21.75
N ALA A 494 -11.58 -27.23 -20.57
CA ALA A 494 -10.35 -28.00 -20.43
C ALA A 494 -10.45 -29.45 -20.94
N VAL A 495 -11.66 -30.02 -21.02
CA VAL A 495 -11.90 -31.41 -21.46
C VAL A 495 -12.55 -31.50 -22.84
N PHE A 496 -12.76 -30.39 -23.56
CA PHE A 496 -13.42 -30.41 -24.87
C PHE A 496 -12.79 -31.41 -25.85
N TYR A 497 -11.45 -31.39 -25.96
CA TYR A 497 -10.73 -32.31 -26.84
C TYR A 497 -10.98 -33.79 -26.47
N ALA A 498 -10.93 -34.11 -25.17
CA ALA A 498 -11.19 -35.46 -24.69
C ALA A 498 -12.64 -35.90 -24.91
N LEU A 499 -13.62 -34.99 -24.76
CA LEU A 499 -15.03 -35.29 -25.02
C LEU A 499 -15.31 -35.55 -26.50
N GLN A 500 -14.66 -34.82 -27.42
CA GLN A 500 -14.77 -35.09 -28.86
C GLN A 500 -14.15 -36.45 -29.22
N ARG A 501 -12.97 -36.75 -28.67
CA ARG A 501 -12.25 -38.01 -28.93
C ARG A 501 -12.95 -39.24 -28.33
N ASP A 502 -13.36 -39.16 -27.07
CA ASP A 502 -13.81 -40.33 -26.30
C ASP A 502 -15.32 -40.62 -26.47
N LEU A 503 -16.15 -39.59 -26.71
CA LEU A 503 -17.60 -39.72 -26.86
C LEU A 503 -18.10 -39.39 -28.27
N GLY A 504 -17.22 -38.93 -29.18
CA GLY A 504 -17.59 -38.54 -30.54
C GLY A 504 -18.53 -37.32 -30.59
N LEU A 505 -18.52 -36.47 -29.56
CA LEU A 505 -19.39 -35.30 -29.51
C LEU A 505 -18.98 -34.25 -30.55
N HIS A 506 -19.97 -33.64 -31.21
CA HIS A 506 -19.73 -32.52 -32.11
C HIS A 506 -19.39 -31.24 -31.33
N LEU A 507 -18.67 -30.31 -31.95
CA LEU A 507 -18.36 -29.01 -31.37
C LEU A 507 -19.63 -28.21 -31.06
N ASN A 508 -20.68 -28.34 -31.88
CA ASN A 508 -21.97 -27.73 -31.61
C ASN A 508 -22.67 -28.33 -30.37
N ASP A 509 -22.43 -29.61 -30.07
CA ASP A 509 -22.93 -30.24 -28.84
C ASP A 509 -22.26 -29.61 -27.62
N LEU A 510 -20.93 -29.47 -27.64
CA LEU A 510 -20.16 -28.82 -26.58
C LEU A 510 -20.57 -27.35 -26.39
N ALA A 511 -20.85 -26.63 -27.48
CA ALA A 511 -21.39 -25.27 -27.45
C ALA A 511 -22.79 -25.19 -26.84
N THR A 512 -23.64 -26.16 -27.13
CA THR A 512 -25.00 -26.24 -26.57
C THR A 512 -24.95 -26.49 -25.06
N MET A 513 -24.01 -27.31 -24.59
CA MET A 513 -23.80 -27.56 -23.16
C MET A 513 -23.35 -26.32 -22.37
N THR A 514 -22.38 -25.57 -22.89
CA THR A 514 -21.92 -24.32 -22.25
C THR A 514 -22.96 -23.22 -22.31
N LEU A 515 -23.69 -23.11 -23.42
CA LEU A 515 -24.82 -22.21 -23.60
C LEU A 515 -25.89 -22.43 -22.53
N ILE A 516 -26.37 -23.67 -22.40
CA ILE A 516 -27.48 -24.00 -21.50
C ILE A 516 -27.08 -23.78 -20.04
N GLN A 517 -25.84 -24.11 -19.67
CA GLN A 517 -25.32 -23.77 -18.35
C GLN A 517 -25.33 -22.26 -18.11
N GLY A 518 -24.78 -21.46 -19.05
CA GLY A 518 -24.72 -20.00 -18.93
C GLY A 518 -26.10 -19.34 -18.81
N VAL A 519 -27.05 -19.72 -19.68
CA VAL A 519 -28.43 -19.21 -19.67
C VAL A 519 -29.14 -19.57 -18.36
N THR A 520 -28.99 -20.82 -17.90
CA THR A 520 -29.64 -21.27 -16.67
C THR A 520 -29.05 -20.55 -15.45
N THR A 521 -27.72 -20.39 -15.39
CA THR A 521 -27.06 -19.63 -14.33
C THR A 521 -27.61 -18.20 -14.23
N ALA A 522 -27.70 -17.51 -15.37
CA ALA A 522 -28.15 -16.12 -15.41
C ALA A 522 -29.65 -15.98 -15.09
N ALA A 523 -30.49 -16.91 -15.54
CA ALA A 523 -31.93 -16.89 -15.27
C ALA A 523 -32.25 -17.18 -13.79
N VAL A 524 -31.48 -18.06 -13.14
CA VAL A 524 -31.74 -18.53 -11.77
C VAL A 524 -31.04 -17.67 -10.71
N ALA A 525 -29.95 -16.97 -11.04
CA ALA A 525 -29.19 -16.15 -10.08
C ALA A 525 -30.04 -15.10 -9.32
N PRO A 526 -30.97 -14.35 -9.97
CA PRO A 526 -31.84 -13.42 -9.25
C PRO A 526 -32.78 -14.13 -8.25
N LEU A 527 -33.20 -15.36 -8.54
CA LEU A 527 -34.09 -16.13 -7.64
C LEU A 527 -33.37 -16.47 -6.34
N TRP A 528 -32.12 -16.93 -6.40
CA TRP A 528 -31.31 -17.20 -5.22
C TRP A 528 -31.03 -15.96 -4.38
N GLY A 529 -30.78 -14.81 -5.02
CA GLY A 529 -30.64 -13.52 -4.34
C GLY A 529 -31.90 -13.15 -3.54
N ILE A 530 -33.07 -13.28 -4.15
CA ILE A 530 -34.36 -13.00 -3.48
C ILE A 530 -34.61 -13.95 -2.30
N ILE A 531 -34.30 -15.24 -2.46
CA ILE A 531 -34.46 -16.24 -1.40
C ILE A 531 -33.54 -15.92 -0.21
N ALA A 532 -32.30 -15.53 -0.49
CA ALA A 532 -31.32 -15.10 0.49
C ALA A 532 -31.74 -13.82 1.23
N ASP A 533 -32.28 -12.83 0.50
CA ASP A 533 -32.63 -11.54 1.09
C ASP A 533 -33.89 -11.59 1.94
N ARG A 534 -34.90 -12.38 1.51
CA ARG A 534 -36.15 -12.60 2.24
C ARG A 534 -36.00 -13.41 3.53
N GLY A 535 -34.82 -14.01 3.76
CA GLY A 535 -34.57 -14.85 4.93
C GLY A 535 -35.40 -16.13 4.95
N ILE A 536 -35.90 -16.59 3.79
CA ILE A 536 -36.59 -17.89 3.68
C ILE A 536 -35.63 -19.01 4.08
N MET A 537 -34.37 -18.87 3.67
CA MET A 537 -33.27 -19.72 4.07
C MET A 537 -32.11 -18.85 4.54
N LYS A 538 -31.35 -19.35 5.53
CA LYS A 538 -30.10 -18.75 5.97
C LYS A 538 -29.09 -18.73 4.83
N ARG A 539 -28.33 -17.65 4.66
CA ARG A 539 -27.40 -17.49 3.52
C ARG A 539 -26.32 -18.55 3.52
N LYS A 540 -25.86 -18.94 4.72
CA LYS A 540 -24.98 -20.10 4.93
C LYS A 540 -25.56 -21.37 4.31
N ASN A 541 -26.82 -21.68 4.58
CA ASN A 541 -27.45 -22.92 4.10
C ASN A 541 -27.61 -22.91 2.57
N ILE A 542 -27.85 -21.75 1.97
CA ILE A 542 -27.93 -21.61 0.51
C ILE A 542 -26.57 -21.92 -0.13
N ILE A 543 -25.48 -21.35 0.40
CA ILE A 543 -24.12 -21.61 -0.10
C ILE A 543 -23.74 -23.09 0.07
N VAL A 544 -23.99 -23.66 1.26
CA VAL A 544 -23.68 -25.07 1.54
C VAL A 544 -24.45 -26.01 0.60
N MET A 545 -25.76 -25.79 0.47
CA MET A 545 -26.60 -26.58 -0.43
C MET A 545 -26.18 -26.40 -1.89
N GLY A 546 -25.84 -25.18 -2.29
CA GLY A 546 -25.31 -24.86 -3.62
C GLY A 546 -24.05 -25.66 -3.95
N CYS A 547 -23.05 -25.64 -3.08
CA CYS A 547 -21.82 -26.41 -3.26
C CYS A 547 -22.10 -27.92 -3.27
N VAL A 548 -22.84 -28.46 -2.30
CA VAL A 548 -23.07 -29.90 -2.23
C VAL A 548 -23.87 -30.40 -3.44
N LEU A 549 -24.97 -29.72 -3.81
CA LEU A 549 -25.78 -30.13 -4.96
C LEU A 549 -25.03 -29.96 -6.27
N GLN A 550 -24.29 -28.86 -6.46
CA GLN A 550 -23.43 -28.69 -7.63
C GLN A 550 -22.39 -29.80 -7.71
N GLY A 551 -21.67 -30.10 -6.61
CA GLY A 551 -20.68 -31.16 -6.57
C GLY A 551 -21.24 -32.54 -6.94
N LEU A 552 -22.42 -32.89 -6.44
CA LEU A 552 -23.12 -34.13 -6.79
C LEU A 552 -23.50 -34.17 -8.28
N VAL A 553 -23.99 -33.07 -8.84
CA VAL A 553 -24.32 -32.97 -10.27
C VAL A 553 -23.07 -33.08 -11.14
N THR A 554 -21.96 -32.45 -10.75
CA THR A 554 -20.66 -32.52 -11.43
C THR A 554 -20.09 -33.94 -11.38
N MET A 555 -20.26 -34.68 -10.27
CA MET A 555 -19.91 -36.10 -10.22
C MET A 555 -20.81 -36.94 -11.11
N LEU A 556 -22.11 -36.65 -11.17
CA LEU A 556 -23.04 -37.39 -12.03
C LEU A 556 -22.73 -37.18 -13.52
N LEU A 557 -22.26 -35.98 -13.91
CA LEU A 557 -21.76 -35.70 -15.26
C LEU A 557 -20.59 -36.60 -15.69
N SER A 558 -19.83 -37.18 -14.75
CA SER A 558 -18.74 -38.10 -15.06
C SER A 558 -19.19 -39.49 -15.49
N VAL A 559 -20.45 -39.85 -15.23
CA VAL A 559 -21.01 -41.20 -15.47
C VAL A 559 -21.92 -41.21 -16.70
N ILE A 560 -22.50 -40.08 -17.07
CA ILE A 560 -23.44 -39.99 -18.20
C ILE A 560 -22.68 -39.78 -19.51
N ASP A 561 -22.97 -40.67 -20.47
CA ASP A 561 -22.39 -40.65 -21.82
C ASP A 561 -23.37 -40.12 -22.87
N GLN A 562 -24.65 -39.99 -22.49
CA GLN A 562 -25.70 -39.48 -23.39
C GLN A 562 -25.69 -37.95 -23.44
N MET A 563 -25.56 -37.38 -24.64
CA MET A 563 -25.55 -35.93 -24.88
C MET A 563 -26.72 -35.18 -24.22
N VAL A 564 -27.96 -35.65 -24.42
CA VAL A 564 -29.15 -35.04 -23.81
C VAL A 564 -29.08 -35.08 -22.28
N GLY A 565 -28.65 -36.20 -21.71
CA GLY A 565 -28.46 -36.35 -20.26
C GLY A 565 -27.40 -35.38 -19.73
N MET A 566 -26.26 -35.25 -20.42
CA MET A 566 -25.22 -34.29 -20.05
C MET A 566 -25.71 -32.85 -20.13
N THR A 567 -26.50 -32.51 -21.15
CA THR A 567 -27.08 -31.17 -21.32
C THR A 567 -28.08 -30.82 -20.21
N LEU A 568 -28.95 -31.75 -19.82
CA LEU A 568 -29.87 -31.54 -18.70
C LEU A 568 -29.13 -31.37 -17.37
N LEU A 569 -28.09 -32.17 -17.12
CA LEU A 569 -27.25 -32.00 -15.94
C LEU A 569 -26.47 -30.69 -15.97
N ARG A 570 -26.09 -30.18 -17.15
CA ARG A 570 -25.47 -28.85 -17.29
C ARG A 570 -26.43 -27.71 -16.96
N ALA A 571 -27.69 -27.82 -17.34
CA ALA A 571 -28.73 -26.89 -16.91
C ALA A 571 -28.86 -26.90 -15.38
N LEU A 572 -28.95 -28.09 -14.78
CA LEU A 572 -29.03 -28.24 -13.33
C LEU A 572 -27.78 -27.70 -12.62
N ASN A 573 -26.59 -27.95 -13.16
CA ASN A 573 -25.33 -27.42 -12.65
C ASN A 573 -25.33 -25.88 -12.66
N GLY A 574 -25.79 -25.27 -13.75
CA GLY A 574 -25.94 -23.81 -13.84
C GLY A 574 -26.93 -23.24 -12.80
N ALA A 575 -28.06 -23.92 -12.59
CA ALA A 575 -29.03 -23.52 -11.57
C ALA A 575 -28.48 -23.57 -10.14
N MET A 576 -27.61 -24.54 -9.83
CA MET A 576 -26.94 -24.65 -8.52
C MET A 576 -25.80 -23.64 -8.37
N LEU A 577 -24.98 -23.48 -9.41
CA LEU A 577 -23.85 -22.54 -9.41
C LEU A 577 -24.31 -21.07 -9.26
N ALA A 578 -25.50 -20.75 -9.78
CA ALA A 578 -26.16 -19.46 -9.61
C ALA A 578 -26.41 -19.05 -8.13
N SER A 579 -26.40 -20.02 -7.20
CA SER A 579 -26.61 -19.75 -5.78
C SER A 579 -25.36 -19.23 -5.05
N LEU A 580 -24.17 -19.40 -5.63
CA LEU A 580 -22.90 -19.14 -4.94
C LEU A 580 -22.55 -17.65 -4.97
N ARG A 581 -22.16 -17.12 -6.13
CA ARG A 581 -21.61 -15.75 -6.27
C ARG A 581 -22.49 -14.63 -5.72
N PRO A 582 -23.82 -14.57 -6.01
CA PRO A 582 -24.66 -13.48 -5.51
C PRO A 582 -24.81 -13.52 -3.99
N VAL A 583 -24.96 -14.71 -3.42
CA VAL A 583 -25.14 -14.89 -1.97
C VAL A 583 -23.83 -14.65 -1.22
N ALA A 584 -22.71 -15.14 -1.76
CA ALA A 584 -21.37 -14.86 -1.24
C ALA A 584 -21.07 -13.36 -1.24
N ASN A 585 -21.36 -12.66 -2.34
CA ASN A 585 -21.20 -11.20 -2.42
C ASN A 585 -22.09 -10.45 -1.42
N GLY A 586 -23.32 -10.94 -1.19
CA GLY A 586 -24.22 -10.39 -0.17
C GLY A 586 -23.66 -10.56 1.25
N VAL A 587 -23.13 -11.75 1.58
CA VAL A 587 -22.49 -12.00 2.90
C VAL A 587 -21.26 -11.10 3.08
N ILE A 588 -20.43 -10.94 2.05
CA ILE A 588 -19.26 -10.04 2.08
C ILE A 588 -19.69 -8.59 2.31
N ALA A 589 -20.73 -8.15 1.63
CA ALA A 589 -21.22 -6.78 1.72
C ALA A 589 -21.75 -6.43 3.12
N ASP A 590 -22.33 -7.41 3.82
CA ASP A 590 -22.89 -7.24 5.17
C ASP A 590 -21.83 -7.29 6.27
N VAL A 591 -20.77 -8.08 6.09
CA VAL A 591 -19.68 -8.23 7.09
C VAL A 591 -18.60 -7.16 6.93
N THR A 592 -18.48 -6.55 5.74
CA THR A 592 -17.38 -5.63 5.43
C THR A 592 -17.84 -4.18 5.40
N SER A 593 -17.12 -3.30 6.09
CA SER A 593 -17.34 -1.86 6.06
C SER A 593 -17.16 -1.26 4.66
N GLU A 594 -17.90 -0.19 4.34
CA GLU A 594 -17.92 0.41 2.99
C GLU A 594 -16.53 0.82 2.48
N GLN A 595 -15.64 1.22 3.39
CA GLN A 595 -14.27 1.65 3.07
C GLN A 595 -13.35 0.49 2.67
N ARG A 596 -13.62 -0.75 3.14
CA ARG A 596 -12.77 -1.93 2.90
C ARG A 596 -13.38 -2.95 1.94
N ARG A 597 -14.66 -2.78 1.60
CA ARG A 597 -15.44 -3.69 0.72
C ARG A 597 -14.75 -3.98 -0.62
N GLY A 598 -14.16 -2.95 -1.25
CA GLY A 598 -13.45 -3.11 -2.52
C GLY A 598 -12.22 -4.05 -2.42
N LYS A 599 -11.47 -3.98 -1.32
CA LYS A 599 -10.31 -4.88 -1.09
C LYS A 599 -10.76 -6.33 -0.94
N VAL A 600 -11.82 -6.58 -0.19
CA VAL A 600 -12.36 -7.93 0.04
C VAL A 600 -12.92 -8.54 -1.24
N PHE A 601 -13.67 -7.77 -2.05
CA PHE A 601 -14.09 -8.22 -3.38
C PHE A 601 -12.89 -8.52 -4.30
N GLY A 602 -11.82 -7.73 -4.22
CA GLY A 602 -10.59 -7.98 -4.95
C GLY A 602 -9.93 -9.33 -4.60
N VAL A 603 -9.86 -9.67 -3.30
CA VAL A 603 -9.31 -10.97 -2.83
C VAL A 603 -10.18 -12.13 -3.31
N VAL A 604 -11.49 -12.01 -3.20
CA VAL A 604 -12.44 -13.03 -3.67
C VAL A 604 -12.36 -13.25 -5.18
N GLN A 605 -12.22 -12.16 -5.96
CA GLN A 605 -12.00 -12.25 -7.41
C GLN A 605 -10.65 -12.88 -7.75
N PHE A 606 -9.59 -12.57 -6.98
CA PHE A 606 -8.29 -13.22 -7.12
C PHE A 606 -8.39 -14.74 -6.88
N CYS A 607 -9.10 -15.17 -5.83
CA CYS A 607 -9.35 -16.59 -5.57
C CYS A 607 -10.13 -17.26 -6.71
N THR A 608 -11.12 -16.57 -7.29
CA THR A 608 -11.86 -17.07 -8.46
C THR A 608 -10.93 -17.32 -9.66
N ASN A 609 -10.04 -16.36 -9.96
CA ASN A 609 -9.07 -16.51 -11.05
C ASN A 609 -8.03 -17.59 -10.77
N ALA A 610 -7.60 -17.74 -9.52
CA ALA A 610 -6.72 -18.85 -9.10
C ALA A 610 -7.42 -20.22 -9.29
N GLY A 611 -8.72 -20.28 -9.00
CA GLY A 611 -9.58 -21.44 -9.28
C GLY A 611 -9.63 -21.81 -10.76
N LEU A 612 -9.92 -20.82 -11.63
CA LEU A 612 -9.89 -20.99 -13.09
C LEU A 612 -8.54 -21.54 -13.58
N MET A 613 -7.45 -20.98 -13.05
CA MET A 613 -6.09 -21.40 -13.38
C MET A 613 -5.81 -22.84 -12.95
N ALA A 614 -6.16 -23.21 -11.71
CA ALA A 614 -5.98 -24.55 -11.19
C ALA A 614 -6.84 -25.58 -11.94
N GLY A 615 -8.10 -25.25 -12.23
CA GLY A 615 -9.02 -26.09 -12.99
C GLY A 615 -8.50 -26.39 -14.40
N GLY A 616 -7.96 -25.38 -15.10
CA GLY A 616 -7.35 -25.57 -16.42
C GLY A 616 -6.03 -26.34 -16.39
N LEU A 617 -5.13 -26.01 -15.45
CA LEU A 617 -3.80 -26.65 -15.30
C LEU A 617 -3.89 -28.13 -14.94
N ILE A 618 -4.86 -28.50 -14.11
CA ILE A 618 -5.07 -29.88 -13.71
C ILE A 618 -5.96 -30.59 -14.73
N GLY A 619 -7.06 -29.96 -15.14
CA GLY A 619 -8.08 -30.58 -15.99
C GLY A 619 -7.59 -30.94 -17.38
N THR A 620 -6.87 -30.03 -18.05
CA THR A 620 -6.46 -30.22 -19.47
C THR A 620 -5.49 -31.40 -19.63
N PRO A 621 -4.37 -31.49 -18.89
CA PRO A 621 -3.40 -32.57 -19.07
C PRO A 621 -3.87 -33.90 -18.48
N LEU A 622 -4.80 -33.86 -17.53
CA LEU A 622 -5.44 -35.06 -16.97
C LEU A 622 -6.46 -35.64 -17.94
N SER A 623 -7.15 -34.80 -18.73
CA SER A 623 -8.28 -35.20 -19.57
C SER A 623 -7.99 -36.34 -20.55
N THR A 624 -6.80 -36.35 -21.15
CA THR A 624 -6.40 -37.30 -22.22
C THR A 624 -5.76 -38.58 -21.68
N LYS A 625 -5.34 -38.60 -20.41
CA LYS A 625 -4.69 -39.73 -19.75
C LYS A 625 -5.71 -40.71 -19.18
N THR A 626 -5.36 -41.99 -19.12
CA THR A 626 -6.13 -42.98 -18.36
C THR A 626 -5.55 -43.09 -16.95
N VAL A 627 -6.38 -42.93 -15.93
CA VAL A 627 -5.98 -43.00 -14.52
C VAL A 627 -6.80 -44.09 -13.85
N LEU A 628 -6.10 -45.10 -13.30
CA LEU A 628 -6.74 -46.24 -12.60
C LEU A 628 -7.80 -46.98 -13.45
N GLY A 629 -7.61 -47.02 -14.77
CA GLY A 629 -8.55 -47.65 -15.71
C GLY A 629 -9.75 -46.78 -16.12
N TRP A 630 -9.87 -45.56 -15.58
CA TRP A 630 -10.92 -44.60 -15.93
C TRP A 630 -10.36 -43.54 -16.89
N GLN A 631 -11.21 -43.05 -17.80
CA GLN A 631 -10.87 -41.92 -18.65
C GLN A 631 -10.61 -40.67 -17.79
N GLY A 632 -9.52 -39.97 -18.06
CA GLY A 632 -9.04 -38.89 -17.19
C GLY A 632 -10.00 -37.71 -17.08
N TRP A 633 -10.78 -37.40 -18.11
CA TRP A 633 -11.82 -36.37 -18.02
C TRP A 633 -12.88 -36.73 -16.97
N ARG A 634 -13.28 -38.01 -16.83
CA ARG A 634 -14.21 -38.46 -15.78
C ARG A 634 -13.62 -38.25 -14.38
N VAL A 635 -12.33 -38.58 -14.22
CA VAL A 635 -11.61 -38.36 -12.96
C VAL A 635 -11.55 -36.86 -12.61
N SER A 636 -11.37 -35.97 -13.60
CA SER A 636 -11.44 -34.52 -13.38
C SER A 636 -12.82 -34.05 -12.87
N PHE A 637 -13.91 -34.56 -13.44
CA PHE A 637 -15.27 -34.27 -12.96
C PHE A 637 -15.52 -34.80 -11.54
N ILE A 638 -15.10 -36.03 -11.25
CA ILE A 638 -15.23 -36.61 -9.90
C ILE A 638 -14.41 -35.81 -8.90
N GLY A 639 -13.18 -35.43 -9.25
CA GLY A 639 -12.28 -34.67 -8.39
C GLY A 639 -12.82 -33.30 -8.01
N ILE A 640 -13.29 -32.51 -8.98
CA ILE A 640 -13.89 -31.20 -8.72
C ILE A 640 -15.23 -31.33 -8.01
N GLY A 641 -16.05 -32.33 -8.36
CA GLY A 641 -17.30 -32.59 -7.67
C GLY A 641 -17.11 -32.97 -6.19
N LEU A 642 -16.13 -33.83 -5.89
CA LEU A 642 -15.75 -34.17 -4.52
C LEU A 642 -15.20 -32.95 -3.77
N LEU A 643 -14.33 -32.17 -4.41
CA LEU A 643 -13.82 -30.92 -3.84
C LEU A 643 -14.97 -29.95 -3.51
N SER A 644 -15.98 -29.86 -4.38
CA SER A 644 -17.17 -29.03 -4.17
C SER A 644 -17.96 -29.46 -2.92
N VAL A 645 -18.20 -30.77 -2.77
CA VAL A 645 -18.85 -31.32 -1.57
C VAL A 645 -18.02 -31.05 -0.32
N LEU A 646 -16.69 -31.24 -0.37
CA LEU A 646 -15.79 -30.99 0.76
C LEU A 646 -15.78 -29.52 1.18
N VAL A 647 -15.74 -28.59 0.22
CA VAL A 647 -15.84 -27.14 0.48
C VAL A 647 -17.21 -26.80 1.06
N GLY A 648 -18.29 -27.42 0.57
CA GLY A 648 -19.64 -27.27 1.12
C GLY A 648 -19.74 -27.75 2.58
N VAL A 649 -19.17 -28.91 2.90
CA VAL A 649 -19.10 -29.44 4.29
C VAL A 649 -18.23 -28.55 5.17
N PHE A 650 -17.09 -28.10 4.67
CA PHE A 650 -16.23 -27.16 5.38
C PHE A 650 -16.97 -25.85 5.68
N ALA A 651 -17.67 -25.27 4.70
CA ALA A 651 -18.50 -24.09 4.88
C ALA A 651 -19.63 -24.34 5.90
N ALA A 652 -20.23 -25.53 5.90
CA ALA A 652 -21.24 -25.93 6.88
C ALA A 652 -20.70 -25.96 8.32
N CYS A 653 -19.46 -26.40 8.51
CA CYS A 653 -18.83 -26.45 9.83
C CYS A 653 -18.29 -25.09 10.28
N THR A 654 -17.81 -24.26 9.36
CA THR A 654 -16.98 -23.08 9.69
C THR A 654 -17.69 -21.74 9.53
N MET A 655 -18.63 -21.61 8.59
CA MET A 655 -19.36 -20.35 8.42
C MET A 655 -20.25 -20.11 9.64
N THR A 656 -20.04 -19.00 10.31
CA THR A 656 -20.92 -18.45 11.34
C THR A 656 -21.67 -17.28 10.72
N GLU A 657 -23.00 -17.29 10.83
CA GLU A 657 -23.83 -16.24 10.25
C GLU A 657 -23.80 -15.01 11.16
N PRO A 658 -23.46 -13.82 10.64
CA PRO A 658 -23.49 -12.61 11.43
C PRO A 658 -24.94 -12.32 11.88
N PRO A 659 -25.17 -11.89 13.14
CA PRO A 659 -26.48 -11.51 13.61
C PRO A 659 -26.97 -10.31 12.80
N ARG A 660 -28.10 -10.49 12.10
CA ARG A 660 -28.73 -9.42 11.33
C ARG A 660 -29.38 -8.46 12.32
N GLU A 661 -28.93 -7.21 12.39
CA GLU A 661 -29.80 -6.15 12.91
C GLU A 661 -31.05 -6.17 12.03
N THR A 662 -32.20 -6.44 12.63
CA THR A 662 -33.49 -6.36 11.97
C THR A 662 -33.76 -4.90 11.63
N SER A 663 -33.13 -4.39 10.57
CA SER A 663 -33.59 -3.19 9.88
C SER A 663 -34.94 -3.53 9.27
N GLY A 664 -35.99 -3.25 10.04
CA GLY A 664 -37.38 -3.26 9.64
C GLY A 664 -38.02 -4.64 9.56
N ALA A 665 -38.88 -4.94 10.52
CA ALA A 665 -39.98 -5.90 10.40
C ALA A 665 -41.05 -5.47 9.35
N HIS A 666 -40.63 -4.91 8.21
CA HIS A 666 -41.49 -4.28 7.20
C HIS A 666 -41.25 -4.74 5.76
N ALA A 667 -40.72 -5.95 5.54
CA ALA A 667 -40.67 -6.55 4.20
C ALA A 667 -41.39 -7.90 4.11
N LYS A 668 -42.63 -7.96 4.62
CA LYS A 668 -43.63 -8.96 4.20
C LYS A 668 -44.50 -8.44 3.05
N GLU A 669 -44.02 -7.48 2.26
CA GLU A 669 -44.76 -6.96 1.11
C GLU A 669 -44.76 -7.94 -0.07
N ARG A 670 -45.96 -8.41 -0.44
CA ARG A 670 -46.23 -9.01 -1.75
C ARG A 670 -45.82 -8.01 -2.84
N GLY A 671 -44.73 -8.28 -3.55
CA GLY A 671 -44.31 -7.45 -4.70
C GLY A 671 -42.83 -7.08 -4.77
N ALA A 672 -41.95 -7.61 -3.93
CA ALA A 672 -40.51 -7.28 -3.96
C ALA A 672 -39.85 -7.47 -5.35
N LEU A 673 -40.22 -8.51 -6.11
CA LEU A 673 -39.75 -8.68 -7.50
C LEU A 673 -40.23 -7.52 -8.39
N ARG A 674 -41.47 -7.07 -8.20
CA ARG A 674 -42.05 -5.94 -8.93
C ARG A 674 -41.39 -4.62 -8.55
N GLN A 675 -41.01 -4.44 -7.28
CA GLN A 675 -40.26 -3.26 -6.81
C GLN A 675 -38.83 -3.25 -7.35
N GLU A 676 -38.11 -4.37 -7.30
CA GLU A 676 -36.77 -4.49 -7.88
C GLU A 676 -36.79 -4.34 -9.40
N LEU A 677 -37.77 -4.93 -10.09
CA LEU A 677 -37.95 -4.75 -11.54
C LEU A 677 -38.29 -3.29 -11.88
N LYS A 678 -39.07 -2.61 -11.03
CA LYS A 678 -39.36 -1.18 -11.19
C LYS A 678 -38.11 -0.31 -10.98
N LYS A 679 -37.22 -0.68 -10.05
CA LYS A 679 -35.90 -0.04 -9.88
C LYS A 679 -35.02 -0.29 -11.11
N LEU A 680 -34.94 -1.53 -11.61
CA LEU A 680 -34.22 -1.84 -12.83
C LEU A 680 -34.71 -1.02 -14.03
N LEU A 681 -36.03 -0.96 -14.23
CA LEU A 681 -36.66 -0.13 -15.28
C LEU A 681 -36.34 1.36 -15.13
N SER A 682 -36.05 1.83 -13.90
CA SER A 682 -35.59 3.21 -13.69
C SER A 682 -34.15 3.43 -14.16
N TYR A 683 -33.27 2.43 -14.04
CA TYR A 683 -31.89 2.51 -14.52
C TYR A 683 -31.80 2.54 -16.05
N PHE A 684 -32.74 1.89 -16.75
CA PHE A 684 -32.85 2.00 -18.22
C PHE A 684 -33.16 3.42 -18.72
N ARG A 685 -33.53 4.37 -17.85
CA ARG A 685 -33.62 5.79 -18.22
C ARG A 685 -32.25 6.48 -18.29
N MET A 686 -31.19 5.86 -17.80
CA MET A 686 -29.83 6.39 -17.86
C MET A 686 -29.18 5.97 -19.18
N PRO A 687 -28.88 6.90 -20.10
CA PRO A 687 -28.26 6.55 -21.38
C PRO A 687 -26.88 5.91 -21.22
N THR A 688 -26.10 6.30 -20.20
CA THR A 688 -24.78 5.68 -19.92
C THR A 688 -24.92 4.22 -19.51
N PHE A 689 -25.94 3.87 -18.71
CA PHE A 689 -26.20 2.48 -18.33
C PHE A 689 -26.61 1.63 -19.53
N CYS A 690 -27.46 2.16 -20.41
CA CYS A 690 -27.85 1.48 -21.65
C CYS A 690 -26.65 1.27 -22.59
N ALA A 691 -25.78 2.27 -22.71
CA ALA A 691 -24.56 2.16 -23.51
C ALA A 691 -23.58 1.11 -22.95
N LEU A 692 -23.45 1.02 -21.62
CA LEU A 692 -22.64 -0.02 -20.97
C LEU A 692 -23.22 -1.42 -21.16
N ILE A 693 -24.53 -1.62 -21.04
CA ILE A 693 -25.16 -2.92 -21.34
C ILE A 693 -24.92 -3.31 -22.80
N PHE A 694 -25.17 -2.38 -23.72
CA PHE A 694 -25.00 -2.64 -25.15
C PHE A 694 -23.55 -2.98 -25.49
N GLN A 695 -22.59 -2.26 -24.90
CA GLN A 695 -21.17 -2.58 -24.99
C GLN A 695 -20.87 -3.96 -24.39
N GLY A 696 -21.42 -4.29 -23.22
CA GLY A 696 -21.20 -5.55 -22.52
C GLY A 696 -21.64 -6.75 -23.35
N TRP A 697 -22.79 -6.67 -24.01
CA TRP A 697 -23.28 -7.70 -24.92
C TRP A 697 -22.25 -8.12 -25.97
N PHE A 698 -21.64 -7.15 -26.65
CA PHE A 698 -20.63 -7.44 -27.67
C PHE A 698 -19.22 -7.61 -27.11
N GLY A 699 -18.92 -7.00 -25.97
CA GLY A 699 -17.65 -7.13 -25.26
C GLY A 699 -17.46 -8.49 -24.60
N GLY A 700 -18.54 -9.12 -24.14
CA GLY A 700 -18.53 -10.43 -23.49
C GLY A 700 -18.49 -11.62 -24.46
N ILE A 701 -19.00 -11.48 -25.68
CA ILE A 701 -19.00 -12.55 -26.70
C ILE A 701 -17.59 -13.15 -26.92
N PRO A 702 -16.54 -12.34 -27.12
CA PRO A 702 -15.18 -12.85 -27.34
C PRO A 702 -14.60 -13.58 -26.13
N TRP A 703 -14.93 -13.16 -24.90
CA TRP A 703 -14.48 -13.84 -23.69
C TRP A 703 -15.06 -15.25 -23.58
N ASN A 704 -16.34 -15.43 -23.95
CA ASN A 704 -16.95 -16.76 -24.01
C ASN A 704 -16.36 -17.59 -25.16
N ALA A 705 -16.13 -16.98 -26.33
CA ALA A 705 -15.48 -17.65 -27.46
C ALA A 705 -14.06 -18.14 -27.12
N MET A 706 -13.31 -17.41 -26.29
CA MET A 706 -11.97 -17.82 -25.85
C MET A 706 -11.97 -19.05 -24.92
N SER A 707 -13.12 -19.54 -24.45
CA SER A 707 -13.18 -20.84 -23.79
C SER A 707 -12.69 -21.98 -24.69
N TYR A 708 -12.83 -21.85 -26.02
CA TYR A 708 -12.32 -22.81 -27.00
C TYR A 708 -10.83 -22.63 -27.35
N SER A 709 -10.14 -21.65 -26.76
CA SER A 709 -8.71 -21.39 -27.05
C SER A 709 -7.82 -22.57 -26.69
N THR A 710 -8.09 -23.26 -25.58
CA THR A 710 -7.36 -24.47 -25.17
C THR A 710 -7.52 -25.58 -26.22
N LEU A 711 -8.74 -25.81 -26.70
CA LEU A 711 -9.02 -26.75 -27.78
C LEU A 711 -8.28 -26.34 -29.07
N PHE A 712 -8.28 -25.05 -29.43
CA PHE A 712 -7.55 -24.54 -30.59
C PHE A 712 -6.05 -24.83 -30.52
N TYR A 713 -5.42 -24.67 -29.35
CA TYR A 713 -4.01 -25.02 -29.16
C TYR A 713 -3.76 -26.53 -29.27
N GLN A 714 -4.64 -27.35 -28.68
CA GLN A 714 -4.54 -28.81 -28.73
C GLN A 714 -4.68 -29.36 -30.15
N VAL A 715 -5.70 -28.93 -30.91
CA VAL A 715 -5.88 -29.29 -32.33
C VAL A 715 -4.69 -28.81 -33.18
N GLY A 716 -4.04 -27.71 -32.77
CA GLY A 716 -2.82 -27.21 -33.37
C GLY A 716 -1.54 -27.99 -33.08
N GLY A 717 -1.60 -29.10 -32.34
CA GLY A 717 -0.44 -29.93 -32.01
C GLY A 717 0.36 -29.45 -30.79
N ILE A 718 -0.13 -28.45 -30.04
CA ILE A 718 0.47 -28.10 -28.75
C ILE A 718 0.06 -29.16 -27.73
N THR A 719 1.03 -29.68 -26.98
CA THR A 719 0.76 -30.70 -25.95
C THR A 719 -0.20 -30.19 -24.88
N ASP A 720 -1.03 -31.07 -24.31
CA ASP A 720 -2.05 -30.70 -23.31
C ASP A 720 -1.47 -29.90 -22.14
N ALA A 721 -0.27 -30.27 -21.67
CA ALA A 721 0.44 -29.54 -20.62
C ALA A 721 0.82 -28.11 -21.04
N LYS A 722 1.36 -27.94 -22.26
CA LYS A 722 1.72 -26.62 -22.80
C LYS A 722 0.44 -25.79 -23.04
N ALA A 723 -0.64 -26.37 -23.56
CA ALA A 723 -1.92 -25.69 -23.75
C ALA A 723 -2.55 -25.22 -22.42
N ALA A 724 -2.45 -26.05 -21.37
CA ALA A 724 -2.89 -25.69 -20.03
C ALA A 724 -2.10 -24.49 -19.46
N VAL A 725 -0.78 -24.48 -19.68
CA VAL A 725 0.08 -23.35 -19.28
C VAL A 725 -0.26 -22.08 -20.06
N LEU A 726 -0.60 -22.17 -21.34
CA LEU A 726 -1.06 -21.01 -22.12
C LEU A 726 -2.36 -20.42 -21.54
N ALA A 727 -3.35 -21.25 -21.25
CA ALA A 727 -4.60 -20.80 -20.63
C ALA A 727 -4.35 -20.15 -19.25
N ALA A 728 -3.49 -20.76 -18.43
CA ALA A 728 -3.09 -20.22 -17.13
C ALA A 728 -2.36 -18.87 -17.24
N ALA A 729 -1.45 -18.74 -18.19
CA ALA A 729 -0.75 -17.49 -18.47
C ALA A 729 -1.72 -16.37 -18.89
N GLY A 730 -2.75 -16.69 -19.67
CA GLY A 730 -3.82 -15.76 -20.02
C GLY A 730 -4.59 -15.24 -18.81
N GLN A 731 -4.92 -16.11 -17.86
CA GLN A 731 -5.62 -15.70 -16.63
C GLN A 731 -4.71 -14.88 -15.69
N ALA A 732 -3.46 -15.31 -15.52
CA ALA A 732 -2.48 -14.59 -14.71
C ALA A 732 -2.21 -13.19 -15.27
N SER A 733 -1.96 -13.09 -16.57
CA SER A 733 -1.77 -11.80 -17.25
C SER A 733 -3.03 -10.94 -17.23
N GLY A 734 -4.23 -11.53 -17.32
CA GLY A 734 -5.51 -10.87 -17.09
C GLY A 734 -5.61 -10.15 -15.75
N ALA A 735 -5.18 -10.82 -14.67
CA ALA A 735 -5.16 -10.24 -13.33
C ALA A 735 -4.20 -9.03 -13.23
N PHE A 736 -2.98 -9.15 -13.77
CA PHE A 736 -2.04 -8.02 -13.83
C PHE A 736 -2.53 -6.89 -14.75
N GLY A 737 -3.17 -7.25 -15.86
CA GLY A 737 -3.80 -6.32 -16.79
C GLY A 737 -4.90 -5.50 -16.12
N GLY A 738 -5.68 -6.09 -15.21
CA GLY A 738 -6.71 -5.38 -14.46
C GLY A 738 -6.13 -4.28 -13.57
N ILE A 739 -5.01 -4.57 -12.89
CA ILE A 739 -4.27 -3.59 -12.08
C ILE A 739 -3.74 -2.45 -12.97
N LEU A 740 -3.12 -2.81 -14.09
CA LEU A 740 -2.58 -1.84 -15.05
C LEU A 740 -3.69 -0.96 -15.65
N GLY A 741 -4.82 -1.55 -16.02
CA GLY A 741 -5.99 -0.87 -16.56
C GLY A 741 -6.64 0.09 -15.57
N GLY A 742 -6.68 -0.28 -14.28
CA GLY A 742 -7.10 0.64 -13.21
C GLY A 742 -6.17 1.86 -13.09
N LEU A 743 -4.86 1.64 -13.04
CA LEU A 743 -3.86 2.72 -12.95
C LEU A 743 -3.89 3.66 -14.18
N ILE A 744 -3.97 3.09 -15.38
CA ILE A 744 -4.05 3.86 -16.64
C ILE A 744 -5.38 4.61 -16.70
N GLY A 745 -6.49 3.95 -16.36
CA GLY A 745 -7.82 4.54 -16.33
C GLY A 745 -7.90 5.74 -15.41
N ASP A 746 -7.39 5.65 -14.19
CA ASP A 746 -7.38 6.76 -13.23
C ASP A 746 -6.41 7.88 -13.62
N ARG A 747 -5.30 7.56 -14.30
CA ARG A 747 -4.38 8.57 -14.81
C ARG A 747 -4.98 9.34 -15.99
N LEU A 748 -5.63 8.65 -16.92
CA LEU A 748 -6.34 9.26 -18.05
C LEU A 748 -7.58 10.03 -17.59
N ALA A 749 -8.31 9.54 -16.59
CA ALA A 749 -9.42 10.26 -15.98
C ALA A 749 -8.97 11.58 -15.33
N ARG A 750 -7.81 11.60 -14.66
CA ARG A 750 -7.23 12.85 -14.14
C ARG A 750 -6.82 13.82 -15.23
N TRP A 751 -6.32 13.30 -16.35
CA TRP A 751 -5.93 14.14 -17.49
C TRP A 751 -7.14 14.71 -18.24
N CYS A 752 -8.18 13.89 -18.44
CA CYS A 752 -9.43 14.27 -19.11
C CYS A 752 -10.64 13.75 -18.30
N PRO A 753 -11.19 14.54 -17.35
CA PRO A 753 -12.24 14.07 -16.43
C PRO A 753 -13.51 13.53 -17.09
N LEU A 754 -13.85 14.02 -18.28
CA LEU A 754 -15.07 13.65 -18.99
C LEU A 754 -14.88 12.51 -20.01
N HIS A 755 -13.66 12.32 -20.53
CA HIS A 755 -13.42 11.44 -21.69
C HIS A 755 -12.29 10.42 -21.46
N GLY A 756 -11.50 10.57 -20.41
CA GLY A 756 -10.34 9.72 -20.14
C GLY A 756 -10.69 8.27 -19.85
N ARG A 757 -11.77 8.00 -19.10
CA ARG A 757 -12.24 6.62 -18.85
C ARG A 757 -12.72 5.94 -20.14
N PRO A 758 -13.66 6.49 -20.94
CA PRO A 758 -14.04 5.89 -22.23
C PRO A 758 -12.86 5.66 -23.19
N PHE A 759 -11.92 6.60 -23.25
CA PHE A 759 -10.72 6.47 -24.08
C PHE A 759 -9.83 5.29 -23.66
N THR A 760 -9.76 4.99 -22.36
CA THR A 760 -9.02 3.82 -21.85
C THR A 760 -9.59 2.51 -22.37
N ALA A 761 -10.93 2.39 -22.40
CA ALA A 761 -11.60 1.21 -22.95
C ALA A 761 -11.37 1.06 -24.46
N GLN A 762 -11.42 2.16 -25.20
CA GLN A 762 -11.14 2.14 -26.65
C GLN A 762 -9.72 1.65 -26.96
N ILE A 763 -8.70 2.09 -26.19
CA ILE A 763 -7.32 1.61 -26.34
C ILE A 763 -7.25 0.10 -26.06
N SER A 764 -7.89 -0.36 -24.98
CA SER A 764 -7.90 -1.76 -24.57
C SER A 764 -8.50 -2.68 -25.64
N VAL A 765 -9.69 -2.35 -26.15
CA VAL A 765 -10.36 -3.14 -27.19
C VAL A 765 -9.57 -3.11 -28.50
N MET A 766 -9.05 -1.93 -28.89
CA MET A 766 -8.25 -1.79 -30.11
C MET A 766 -6.93 -2.58 -30.03
N ALA A 767 -6.31 -2.68 -28.85
CA ALA A 767 -5.11 -3.49 -28.65
C ALA A 767 -5.39 -5.00 -28.73
N GLY A 768 -6.57 -5.45 -28.30
CA GLY A 768 -6.95 -6.87 -28.34
C GLY A 768 -7.22 -7.40 -29.75
N ILE A 769 -7.78 -6.56 -30.64
CA ILE A 769 -8.19 -6.95 -32.00
C ILE A 769 -7.03 -7.52 -32.85
N PRO A 770 -5.87 -6.84 -33.02
CA PRO A 770 -4.74 -7.39 -33.77
C PRO A 770 -4.19 -8.66 -33.15
N VAL A 771 -4.20 -8.76 -31.81
CA VAL A 771 -3.62 -9.89 -31.09
C VAL A 771 -4.46 -11.15 -31.28
N ALA A 772 -5.79 -11.03 -31.23
CA ALA A 772 -6.69 -12.13 -31.56
C ALA A 772 -6.53 -12.56 -33.02
N TYR A 773 -6.39 -11.62 -33.96
CA TYR A 773 -6.13 -11.93 -35.36
C TYR A 773 -4.81 -12.71 -35.52
N LEU A 774 -3.72 -12.24 -34.93
CA LEU A 774 -2.43 -12.93 -34.95
C LEU A 774 -2.51 -14.32 -34.30
N THR A 775 -3.28 -14.47 -33.22
CA THR A 775 -3.40 -15.75 -32.50
C THR A 775 -4.14 -16.81 -33.33
N PHE A 776 -5.22 -16.43 -34.02
CA PHE A 776 -6.14 -17.41 -34.63
C PHE A 776 -6.02 -17.55 -36.15
N MET A 777 -5.52 -16.53 -36.87
CA MET A 777 -5.38 -16.57 -38.34
C MET A 777 -3.97 -16.83 -38.83
N VAL A 778 -2.95 -16.39 -38.09
CA VAL A 778 -1.56 -16.57 -38.51
C VAL A 778 -1.07 -17.95 -38.10
N ASP A 779 -0.49 -18.67 -39.05
CA ASP A 779 0.11 -19.97 -38.78
C ASP A 779 1.33 -19.80 -37.85
N PRO A 780 1.41 -20.55 -36.75
CA PRO A 780 2.51 -20.42 -35.81
C PRO A 780 3.83 -20.92 -36.43
N PRO A 781 4.98 -20.42 -35.96
CA PRO A 781 6.28 -20.95 -36.36
C PRO A 781 6.42 -22.43 -35.95
N GLU A 782 7.11 -23.23 -36.75
CA GLU A 782 7.27 -24.67 -36.52
C GLU A 782 8.07 -24.99 -35.23
N GLY A 783 7.77 -26.14 -34.62
CA GLY A 783 8.48 -26.67 -33.46
C GLY A 783 8.14 -25.98 -32.14
N GLU A 784 9.10 -25.94 -31.21
CA GLU A 784 8.88 -25.39 -29.86
C GLU A 784 8.63 -23.88 -29.83
N VAL A 785 8.98 -23.17 -30.92
CA VAL A 785 8.78 -21.72 -31.05
C VAL A 785 7.29 -21.37 -31.08
N ALA A 786 6.41 -22.26 -31.56
CA ALA A 786 4.96 -22.09 -31.53
C ALA A 786 4.43 -21.80 -30.12
N PHE A 787 4.97 -22.50 -29.11
CA PHE A 787 4.56 -22.29 -27.73
C PHE A 787 4.91 -20.89 -27.23
N PHE A 788 6.14 -20.43 -27.47
CA PHE A 788 6.58 -19.09 -27.05
C PHE A 788 5.84 -17.98 -27.81
N TYR A 789 5.51 -18.22 -29.08
CA TYR A 789 4.67 -17.33 -29.89
C TYR A 789 3.29 -17.14 -29.25
N TYR A 790 2.58 -18.24 -28.97
CA TYR A 790 1.27 -18.18 -28.33
C TYR A 790 1.35 -17.62 -26.90
N PHE A 791 2.38 -17.97 -26.14
CA PHE A 791 2.58 -17.47 -24.79
C PHE A 791 2.70 -15.94 -24.76
N ALA A 792 3.48 -15.37 -25.68
CA ALA A 792 3.64 -13.93 -25.79
C ALA A 792 2.32 -13.22 -26.16
N LEU A 793 1.59 -13.75 -27.15
CA LEU A 793 0.32 -13.18 -27.60
C LEU A 793 -0.77 -13.26 -26.51
N VAL A 794 -0.93 -14.42 -25.87
CA VAL A 794 -1.92 -14.62 -24.80
C VAL A 794 -1.60 -13.74 -23.59
N THR A 795 -0.32 -13.61 -23.22
CA THR A 795 0.11 -12.72 -22.14
C THR A 795 -0.19 -11.26 -22.46
N PHE A 796 0.11 -10.82 -23.69
CA PHE A 796 -0.18 -9.46 -24.12
C PHE A 796 -1.69 -9.17 -24.18
N LEU A 797 -2.48 -10.14 -24.66
CA LEU A 797 -3.92 -10.05 -24.69
C LEU A 797 -4.51 -9.95 -23.27
N GLY A 798 -4.10 -10.81 -22.35
CA GLY A 798 -4.53 -10.74 -20.95
C GLY A 798 -4.14 -9.42 -20.29
N LEU A 799 -2.93 -8.92 -20.55
CA LEU A 799 -2.48 -7.63 -20.01
C LEU A 799 -3.29 -6.43 -20.50
N THR A 800 -3.90 -6.49 -21.69
CA THR A 800 -4.58 -5.34 -22.31
C THR A 800 -6.10 -5.44 -22.30
N ALA A 801 -6.66 -6.65 -22.42
CA ALA A 801 -8.10 -6.86 -22.61
C ALA A 801 -8.93 -6.60 -21.33
N THR A 802 -8.34 -6.70 -20.15
CA THR A 802 -9.07 -6.59 -18.86
C THR A 802 -9.26 -5.14 -18.37
N TRP A 803 -8.75 -4.14 -19.08
CA TRP A 803 -8.82 -2.73 -18.63
C TRP A 803 -10.25 -2.18 -18.64
N CYS A 804 -11.07 -2.66 -19.58
CA CYS A 804 -12.45 -2.21 -19.78
C CYS A 804 -13.30 -2.36 -18.51
N GLY A 805 -13.30 -3.54 -17.89
CA GLY A 805 -14.09 -3.81 -16.69
C GLY A 805 -13.63 -2.99 -15.48
N VAL A 806 -12.34 -3.06 -15.17
CA VAL A 806 -11.78 -2.50 -13.92
C VAL A 806 -11.53 -0.99 -14.00
N GLY A 807 -11.02 -0.50 -15.14
CA GLY A 807 -10.63 0.91 -15.30
C GLY A 807 -11.77 1.84 -15.76
N VAL A 808 -12.84 1.28 -16.35
CA VAL A 808 -13.87 2.05 -17.06
C VAL A 808 -15.28 1.72 -16.56
N ASN A 809 -15.76 0.50 -16.77
CA ASN A 809 -17.15 0.13 -16.52
C ASN A 809 -17.54 0.28 -15.03
N LEU A 810 -16.79 -0.37 -14.12
CA LEU A 810 -17.07 -0.27 -12.68
C LEU A 810 -17.00 1.18 -12.15
N PRO A 811 -15.92 1.94 -12.40
CA PRO A 811 -15.83 3.33 -11.93
C PRO A 811 -16.95 4.22 -12.46
N ILE A 812 -17.27 4.15 -13.76
CA ILE A 812 -18.36 4.95 -14.35
C ILE A 812 -19.69 4.66 -13.66
N LEU A 813 -20.02 3.38 -13.42
CA LEU A 813 -21.25 2.99 -12.71
C LEU A 813 -21.31 3.55 -11.27
N THR A 814 -20.17 3.58 -10.56
CA THR A 814 -20.14 4.19 -9.22
C THR A 814 -20.30 5.71 -9.22
N GLU A 815 -19.84 6.39 -10.27
CA GLU A 815 -19.91 7.85 -10.37
C GLU A 815 -21.32 8.34 -10.73
N ILE A 816 -22.07 7.56 -11.51
CA ILE A 816 -23.41 7.93 -11.98
C ILE A 816 -24.55 7.52 -11.02
N VAL A 817 -24.30 6.65 -10.04
CA VAL A 817 -25.32 6.15 -9.10
C VAL A 817 -25.02 6.51 -7.64
N ARG A 818 -26.08 6.78 -6.88
CA ARG A 818 -26.03 7.04 -5.44
C ARG A 818 -25.47 5.83 -4.67
N PRO A 819 -24.79 6.05 -3.53
CA PRO A 819 -24.17 4.97 -2.74
C PRO A 819 -25.12 3.78 -2.47
N GLU A 820 -26.39 4.06 -2.18
CA GLU A 820 -27.39 3.05 -1.80
C GLU A 820 -27.78 2.12 -2.96
N GLY A 821 -27.54 2.52 -4.22
CA GLY A 821 -27.92 1.77 -5.43
C GLY A 821 -26.75 1.22 -6.25
N ARG A 822 -25.50 1.41 -5.80
CA ARG A 822 -24.31 0.98 -6.57
C ARG A 822 -24.20 -0.53 -6.71
N ALA A 823 -24.44 -1.27 -5.64
CA ALA A 823 -24.34 -2.72 -5.66
C ALA A 823 -25.41 -3.35 -6.58
N THR A 824 -26.64 -2.83 -6.53
CA THR A 824 -27.75 -3.31 -7.34
C THR A 824 -27.55 -3.04 -8.82
N ILE A 825 -27.09 -1.85 -9.21
CA ILE A 825 -26.85 -1.54 -10.62
C ILE A 825 -25.71 -2.39 -11.20
N MET A 826 -24.65 -2.64 -10.43
CA MET A 826 -23.53 -3.50 -10.85
C MET A 826 -23.97 -4.96 -11.00
N ALA A 827 -24.79 -5.46 -10.09
CA ALA A 827 -25.31 -6.82 -10.18
C ALA A 827 -26.20 -7.01 -11.41
N TRP A 828 -27.07 -6.03 -11.70
CA TRP A 828 -27.93 -6.07 -12.89
C TRP A 828 -27.15 -5.89 -14.20
N GLU A 829 -26.15 -5.01 -14.23
CA GLU A 829 -25.28 -4.85 -15.40
C GLU A 829 -24.57 -6.17 -15.72
N SER A 830 -23.89 -6.78 -14.73
CA SER A 830 -23.20 -8.05 -14.91
C SER A 830 -24.14 -9.19 -15.34
N ALA A 831 -25.36 -9.26 -14.77
CA ALA A 831 -26.35 -10.28 -15.15
C ALA A 831 -26.84 -10.10 -16.60
N LEU A 832 -27.16 -8.87 -17.01
CA LEU A 832 -27.65 -8.58 -18.37
C LEU A 832 -26.56 -8.74 -19.43
N GLU A 833 -25.32 -8.37 -19.11
CA GLU A 833 -24.16 -8.56 -19.98
C GLU A 833 -23.87 -10.06 -20.19
N SER A 834 -23.72 -10.81 -19.10
CA SER A 834 -23.33 -12.23 -19.15
C SER A 834 -24.37 -13.12 -19.85
N THR A 835 -25.67 -12.82 -19.69
CA THR A 835 -26.75 -13.60 -20.34
C THR A 835 -26.62 -13.55 -21.86
N PHE A 836 -26.49 -12.34 -22.42
CA PHE A 836 -26.45 -12.16 -23.88
C PHE A 836 -25.13 -12.66 -24.46
N ALA A 837 -24.03 -12.38 -23.77
CA ALA A 837 -22.71 -12.87 -24.14
C ALA A 837 -22.64 -14.40 -24.18
N ALA A 838 -23.29 -15.09 -23.23
CA ALA A 838 -23.33 -16.55 -23.18
C ALA A 838 -24.17 -17.15 -24.32
N ILE A 839 -25.27 -16.47 -24.70
CA ILE A 839 -26.15 -16.90 -25.79
C ILE A 839 -25.42 -16.90 -27.13
N LEU A 840 -24.77 -15.79 -27.45
CA LEU A 840 -24.14 -15.62 -28.75
C LEU A 840 -22.72 -16.19 -28.79
N GLY A 841 -21.91 -16.02 -27.74
CA GLY A 841 -20.50 -16.40 -27.76
C GLY A 841 -20.26 -17.88 -28.04
N ASN A 842 -20.75 -18.76 -27.15
CA ASN A 842 -20.46 -20.19 -27.26
C ASN A 842 -21.16 -20.83 -28.48
N ALA A 843 -22.44 -20.50 -28.69
CA ALA A 843 -23.23 -21.04 -29.79
C ALA A 843 -22.67 -20.62 -31.16
N MET A 844 -22.23 -19.37 -31.33
CA MET A 844 -21.68 -18.90 -32.61
C MET A 844 -20.37 -19.60 -32.97
N VAL A 845 -19.47 -19.86 -32.01
CA VAL A 845 -18.21 -20.56 -32.30
C VAL A 845 -18.48 -21.97 -32.81
N GLY A 846 -19.31 -22.74 -32.11
CA GLY A 846 -19.67 -24.10 -32.52
C GLY A 846 -20.32 -24.14 -33.90
N PHE A 847 -21.33 -23.29 -34.12
CA PHE A 847 -22.04 -23.20 -35.40
C PHE A 847 -21.13 -22.79 -36.56
N LEU A 848 -20.31 -21.75 -36.39
CA LEU A 848 -19.44 -21.24 -37.45
C LEU A 848 -18.31 -22.23 -37.78
N ALA A 849 -17.70 -22.83 -36.77
CA ALA A 849 -16.61 -23.77 -36.97
C ALA A 849 -17.09 -25.01 -37.75
N GLU A 850 -18.19 -25.65 -37.36
CA GLU A 850 -18.68 -26.87 -38.02
C GLU A 850 -19.43 -26.60 -39.32
N ASN A 851 -20.44 -25.71 -39.30
CA ASN A 851 -21.38 -25.58 -40.43
C ASN A 851 -20.88 -24.63 -41.52
N VAL A 852 -20.02 -23.68 -41.19
CA VAL A 852 -19.54 -22.65 -42.15
C VAL A 852 -18.11 -22.92 -42.58
N PHE A 853 -17.22 -23.24 -41.65
CA PHE A 853 -15.79 -23.43 -41.93
C PHE A 853 -15.36 -24.89 -42.05
N GLY A 854 -16.25 -25.84 -41.78
CA GLY A 854 -16.02 -27.27 -42.06
C GLY A 854 -15.12 -27.99 -41.06
N TYR A 855 -15.12 -27.60 -39.79
CA TYR A 855 -14.40 -28.29 -38.72
C TYR A 855 -14.84 -29.75 -38.59
N LYS A 856 -13.89 -30.70 -38.65
CA LYS A 856 -14.12 -32.13 -38.44
C LYS A 856 -12.90 -32.76 -37.77
N LEU A 857 -13.04 -33.26 -36.55
CA LEU A 857 -11.97 -33.98 -35.90
C LEU A 857 -11.84 -35.39 -36.53
N GLU A 858 -10.79 -35.66 -37.31
CA GLU A 858 -10.57 -36.99 -37.90
C GLU A 858 -10.10 -38.01 -36.84
N GLU A 859 -10.63 -39.24 -36.90
CA GLU A 859 -10.36 -40.37 -35.97
C GLU A 859 -8.93 -40.95 -36.06
N SER A 860 -7.96 -40.28 -36.69
CA SER A 860 -6.65 -40.88 -36.90
C SER A 860 -5.84 -40.99 -35.60
N ASP A 861 -5.49 -42.24 -35.25
CA ASP A 861 -4.98 -42.76 -33.98
C ASP A 861 -3.69 -42.15 -33.40
N HIS A 862 -3.10 -41.10 -33.98
CA HIS A 862 -1.85 -40.53 -33.48
C HIS A 862 -1.91 -39.01 -33.44
N ALA A 863 -1.23 -38.45 -32.42
CA ALA A 863 -1.08 -37.03 -32.09
C ALA A 863 -0.39 -36.20 -33.19
N THR A 864 -0.98 -36.17 -34.39
CA THR A 864 -0.59 -35.31 -35.49
C THR A 864 -1.53 -34.11 -35.50
N SER A 865 -0.94 -32.91 -35.46
CA SER A 865 -1.66 -31.65 -35.62
C SER A 865 -2.61 -31.72 -36.82
N ASP A 866 -3.88 -31.36 -36.63
CA ASP A 866 -4.82 -31.19 -37.74
C ASP A 866 -4.87 -29.70 -38.13
N PRO A 867 -4.08 -29.30 -39.16
CA PRO A 867 -4.01 -27.89 -39.56
C PRO A 867 -5.31 -27.39 -40.17
N GLU A 868 -6.14 -28.25 -40.75
CA GLU A 868 -7.40 -27.85 -41.40
C GLU A 868 -8.46 -27.55 -40.36
N SER A 869 -8.66 -28.45 -39.39
CA SER A 869 -9.57 -28.19 -38.25
C SER A 869 -9.10 -27.03 -37.39
N ARG A 870 -7.78 -26.88 -37.17
CA ARG A 870 -7.23 -25.70 -36.49
C ARG A 870 -7.61 -24.43 -37.24
N ARG A 871 -7.43 -24.38 -38.57
CA ARG A 871 -7.77 -23.20 -39.39
C ARG A 871 -9.27 -22.92 -39.41
N ALA A 872 -10.12 -23.94 -39.46
CA ALA A 872 -11.57 -23.79 -39.40
C ALA A 872 -12.03 -23.19 -38.05
N LEU A 873 -11.52 -23.75 -36.93
CA LEU A 873 -11.78 -23.22 -35.60
C LEU A 873 -11.19 -21.82 -35.39
N GLY A 874 -10.00 -21.56 -35.92
CA GLY A 874 -9.36 -20.23 -35.92
C GLY A 874 -10.18 -19.19 -36.69
N LYS A 875 -10.76 -19.56 -37.84
CA LYS A 875 -11.69 -18.70 -38.60
C LYS A 875 -12.94 -18.36 -37.81
N ALA A 876 -13.55 -19.35 -37.17
CA ALA A 876 -14.70 -19.14 -36.29
C ALA A 876 -14.37 -18.20 -35.13
N LEU A 877 -13.29 -18.49 -34.39
CA LEU A 877 -12.84 -17.69 -33.25
C LEU A 877 -12.52 -16.26 -33.63
N THR A 878 -11.84 -16.05 -34.77
CA THR A 878 -11.55 -14.70 -35.25
C THR A 878 -12.82 -13.95 -35.59
N PHE A 879 -13.78 -14.57 -36.29
CA PHE A 879 -15.04 -13.91 -36.62
C PHE A 879 -15.84 -13.52 -35.35
N THR A 880 -15.91 -14.43 -34.38
CA THR A 880 -16.58 -14.19 -33.09
C THR A 880 -15.86 -13.23 -32.17
N CYS A 881 -14.56 -12.99 -32.37
CA CYS A 881 -13.80 -12.00 -31.60
C CYS A 881 -13.80 -10.62 -32.27
N PHE A 882 -13.52 -10.57 -33.57
CA PHE A 882 -13.24 -9.34 -34.32
C PHE A 882 -14.48 -8.47 -34.51
N MET A 883 -15.59 -9.05 -35.00
CA MET A 883 -16.82 -8.29 -35.25
C MET A 883 -17.42 -7.73 -33.95
N PRO A 884 -17.58 -8.53 -32.87
CA PRO A 884 -18.11 -8.01 -31.61
C PRO A 884 -17.20 -7.00 -30.95
N TRP A 885 -15.87 -7.16 -30.99
CA TRP A 885 -14.98 -6.13 -30.44
C TRP A 885 -14.98 -4.81 -31.23
N ILE A 886 -15.16 -4.83 -32.55
CA ILE A 886 -15.36 -3.59 -33.31
C ILE A 886 -16.66 -2.90 -32.87
N ILE A 887 -17.75 -3.65 -32.72
CA ILE A 887 -19.03 -3.12 -32.23
C ILE A 887 -18.87 -2.58 -30.80
N CYS A 888 -18.18 -3.31 -29.93
CA CYS A 888 -17.83 -2.91 -28.57
C CYS A 888 -17.03 -1.59 -28.55
N TRP A 889 -16.03 -1.45 -29.41
CA TRP A 889 -15.26 -0.22 -29.57
C TRP A 889 -16.14 0.96 -29.99
N THR A 890 -17.05 0.75 -30.95
CA THR A 890 -18.01 1.80 -31.35
C THR A 890 -19.03 2.13 -30.25
N ALA A 891 -19.45 1.15 -29.44
CA ALA A 891 -20.33 1.36 -28.31
C ALA A 891 -19.64 2.19 -27.21
N TYR A 892 -18.35 1.95 -26.96
CA TYR A 892 -17.55 2.79 -26.07
C TYR A 892 -17.47 4.25 -26.56
N SER A 893 -17.50 4.49 -27.88
CA SER A 893 -17.56 5.86 -28.42
C SER A 893 -18.83 6.61 -28.01
N LEU A 894 -19.95 5.92 -27.79
CA LEU A 894 -21.20 6.54 -27.29
C LEU A 894 -21.03 7.10 -25.87
N LEU A 895 -20.17 6.49 -25.05
CA LEU A 895 -19.91 6.96 -23.69
C LEU A 895 -19.31 8.37 -23.66
N HIS A 896 -18.58 8.79 -24.70
CA HIS A 896 -18.09 10.18 -24.76
C HIS A 896 -19.23 11.21 -24.73
N PHE A 897 -20.45 10.83 -25.17
CA PHE A 897 -21.61 11.71 -25.18
C PHE A 897 -22.56 11.48 -24.01
N THR A 898 -22.79 10.21 -23.62
CA THR A 898 -23.77 9.87 -22.58
C THR A 898 -23.21 10.12 -21.19
N TYR A 899 -21.94 9.80 -20.95
CA TYR A 899 -21.33 9.89 -19.62
C TYR A 899 -21.28 11.34 -19.08
N PRO A 900 -20.86 12.36 -19.85
CA PRO A 900 -20.92 13.75 -19.39
C PRO A 900 -22.33 14.23 -19.04
N ARG A 901 -23.35 13.76 -19.76
CA ARG A 901 -24.76 14.14 -19.53
C ARG A 901 -25.27 13.59 -18.21
N ASP A 902 -25.03 12.31 -17.94
CA ASP A 902 -25.46 11.68 -16.69
C ASP A 902 -24.68 12.19 -15.49
N LEU A 903 -23.37 12.46 -15.66
CA LEU A 903 -22.57 13.07 -14.60
C LEU A 903 -23.06 14.49 -14.25
N LYS A 904 -23.50 15.27 -15.24
CA LYS A 904 -24.13 16.58 -15.02
C LYS A 904 -25.45 16.44 -14.25
N ARG A 905 -26.31 15.48 -14.64
CA ARG A 905 -27.58 15.20 -13.93
C ARG A 905 -27.35 14.92 -12.44
N VAL A 906 -26.39 14.05 -12.12
CA VAL A 906 -26.04 13.71 -10.72
C VAL A 906 -25.51 14.92 -9.96
N LYS A 907 -24.69 15.75 -10.60
CA LYS A 907 -24.21 17.01 -9.99
C LYS A 907 -25.36 17.98 -9.71
N ASP A 908 -26.29 18.13 -10.66
CA ASP A 908 -27.44 19.02 -10.52
C ASP A 908 -28.40 18.53 -9.42
N GLU A 909 -28.64 17.21 -9.33
CA GLU A 909 -29.41 16.60 -8.23
C GLU A 909 -28.76 16.85 -6.86
N LYS A 910 -27.45 16.59 -6.72
CA LYS A 910 -26.73 16.86 -5.46
C LYS A 910 -26.76 18.34 -5.09
N MET A 911 -26.71 19.24 -6.07
CA MET A 911 -26.83 20.68 -5.82
C MET A 911 -28.25 21.07 -5.38
N LYS A 912 -29.28 20.43 -5.93
CA LYS A 912 -30.68 20.63 -5.52
C LYS A 912 -30.92 20.14 -4.10
N GLU A 913 -30.45 18.95 -3.75
CA GLU A 913 -30.53 18.40 -2.39
C GLU A 913 -29.81 19.27 -1.37
N LYS A 914 -28.62 19.79 -1.71
CA LYS A 914 -27.91 20.76 -0.85
C LYS A 914 -28.70 22.06 -0.67
N LYS A 915 -29.44 22.52 -1.69
CA LYS A 915 -30.32 23.70 -1.58
C LYS A 915 -31.54 23.41 -0.71
N GLU A 916 -32.20 22.28 -0.91
CA GLU A 916 -33.35 21.82 -0.11
C GLU A 916 -32.94 21.63 1.36
N ALA A 917 -31.81 20.97 1.64
CA ALA A 917 -31.29 20.82 2.99
C ALA A 917 -30.91 22.16 3.66
N ARG A 918 -30.36 23.12 2.89
CA ARG A 918 -30.12 24.49 3.37
C ARG A 918 -31.43 25.23 3.67
N GLN A 919 -32.46 25.02 2.86
CA GLN A 919 -33.78 25.63 3.06
C GLN A 919 -34.49 25.03 4.28
N GLN A 920 -34.43 23.70 4.45
CA GLN A 920 -34.95 23.00 5.62
C GLN A 920 -34.30 23.51 6.91
N ARG A 921 -32.96 23.61 6.94
CA ARG A 921 -32.23 24.20 8.08
C ARG A 921 -32.59 25.65 8.37
N LYS A 922 -32.95 26.44 7.35
CA LYS A 922 -33.44 27.82 7.54
C LYS A 922 -34.84 27.85 8.15
N ILE A 923 -35.70 26.93 7.74
CA ILE A 923 -37.05 26.77 8.31
C ILE A 923 -36.94 26.32 9.77
N GLU A 924 -36.14 25.29 10.06
CA GLU A 924 -35.89 24.80 11.42
C GLU A 924 -35.33 25.90 12.34
N LYS A 925 -34.35 26.69 11.87
CA LYS A 925 -33.85 27.85 12.63
C LYS A 925 -34.91 28.93 12.86
N ALA A 926 -35.77 29.20 11.87
CA ALA A 926 -36.85 30.17 12.02
C ALA A 926 -37.93 29.69 13.00
N GLU A 927 -38.21 28.38 13.04
CA GLU A 927 -39.09 27.75 14.03
C GLU A 927 -38.49 27.77 15.44
N GLU A 928 -37.18 27.53 15.59
CA GLU A 928 -36.47 27.67 16.87
C GLU A 928 -36.49 29.13 17.38
N GLU A 929 -36.27 30.11 16.50
CA GLU A 929 -36.34 31.54 16.85
C GLU A 929 -37.77 31.99 17.19
N ALA A 930 -38.80 31.43 16.55
CA ALA A 930 -40.20 31.70 16.87
C ALA A 930 -40.61 31.07 18.22
N SER A 931 -40.24 29.80 18.44
CA SER A 931 -40.44 29.10 19.71
C SER A 931 -39.73 29.79 20.89
N GLY A 932 -38.50 30.26 20.68
CA GLY A 932 -37.76 31.04 21.68
C GLY A 932 -38.42 32.37 22.05
N LYS A 933 -39.12 33.01 21.11
CA LYS A 933 -39.89 34.24 21.37
C LYS A 933 -41.18 33.98 22.16
N ASP A 934 -41.87 32.87 21.91
CA ASP A 934 -43.06 32.48 22.67
C ASP A 934 -42.73 32.13 24.13
N ILE A 935 -41.55 31.52 24.38
CA ILE A 935 -41.05 31.26 25.74
C ILE A 935 -40.71 32.56 26.49
N LEU A 936 -40.15 33.56 25.79
CA LEU A 936 -39.89 34.90 26.35
C LEU A 936 -41.17 35.69 26.64
N PHE A 937 -42.22 35.51 25.83
CA PHE A 937 -43.54 36.12 26.07
C PHE A 937 -44.24 35.53 27.30
N LEU A 938 -44.13 34.21 27.52
CA LEU A 938 -44.64 33.52 28.71
C LEU A 938 -43.89 33.94 29.98
N HIS A 939 -42.57 34.14 29.91
CA HIS A 939 -41.78 34.62 31.06
C HIS A 939 -42.06 36.09 31.44
N SER A 940 -42.43 36.93 30.48
CA SER A 940 -42.86 38.33 30.71
C SER A 940 -44.25 38.44 31.36
N CYS A 941 -45.16 37.51 31.07
CA CYS A 941 -46.46 37.44 31.74
C CYS A 941 -46.35 36.92 33.18
N HIS A 942 -45.35 36.11 33.51
CA HIS A 942 -45.16 35.62 34.87
C HIS A 942 -44.46 36.61 35.81
N SER A 943 -43.70 37.57 35.30
CA SER A 943 -43.02 38.59 36.14
C SER A 943 -43.88 39.80 36.50
N SER A 944 -45.07 39.93 35.92
CA SER A 944 -46.00 41.06 36.17
C SER A 944 -47.16 40.73 37.12
N SER A 945 -47.21 39.55 37.74
CA SER A 945 -48.30 39.13 38.64
C SER A 945 -47.93 38.94 40.12
N GLN A 946 -46.70 39.24 40.55
CA GLN A 946 -46.28 39.15 41.96
C GLN A 946 -46.27 40.51 42.67
N SER A 947 -47.42 41.16 42.77
CA SER A 947 -47.64 42.22 43.77
C SER A 947 -49.13 42.43 44.04
N LEU A 948 -49.76 41.54 44.81
CA LEU A 948 -51.06 41.79 45.44
C LEU A 948 -51.22 40.86 46.66
N PRO A 949 -51.48 41.37 47.87
CA PRO A 949 -51.79 40.56 49.04
C PRO A 949 -53.33 40.42 49.16
N CYS A 950 -53.84 39.20 49.23
CA CYS A 950 -55.21 38.89 49.67
C CYS A 950 -55.14 37.55 50.41
N ALA A 951 -55.24 37.50 51.74
CA ALA A 951 -56.46 37.63 52.53
C ALA A 951 -57.50 36.52 52.23
N VAL A 952 -57.55 35.55 53.15
CA VAL A 952 -58.74 34.90 53.74
C VAL A 952 -59.93 34.65 52.81
N THR A 953 -60.28 33.39 52.58
CA THR A 953 -61.56 32.79 53.05
C THR A 953 -61.71 31.32 52.63
N HIS A 954 -62.36 30.57 53.52
CA HIS A 954 -62.89 29.21 53.39
C HIS A 954 -63.79 29.01 52.15
N SER A 955 -63.63 27.88 51.47
CA SER A 955 -64.62 26.78 51.37
C SER A 955 -64.07 25.66 50.47
#